data_AF-A0A0B5IGB2-F1
#
_entry.id   AF-A0A0B5IGB2-F1
#
_cell.length_a   1.000
_cell.length_b   1.000
_cell.length_c   1.000
_cell.angle_alpha   90.00
_cell.angle_beta   90.00
_cell.angle_gamma   90.00
#
_symmetry.space_group_name_H-M   'P 1'
#
loop_
_entity.id
_entity.type
_entity.pdbx_description
1 polymer ?
#
loop_
_entity_poly.entity_id
_entity_poly.type
_entity_poly.pdbx_seq_one_letter_code
_entity_poly.pdbx_strand_id
1 'polypeptide(L)'
;MIRVTRGVTTAVALLALTAASPWPASAQPSPASPPTAPGSRFDGVTLPEGWQITGDGAGRQLVWTSPERIPVGDARIEFRAGDRLLGHPLPRPDGRSYALPLGGIRLDEGTELRVTAGGRRLDATGRAGAATERPLAPAAANPAPLPANPVDPGVPGPYRTVSGEYALRSVRLPGLPQPVEMRATVVGPTGAPGKRPVALFLHGRHATCYTPGTEDVRLTWPCPAGTRPIPSEQGYLRAQRLLASQGYVTVSVAANGVNGQDGDLEDAGAQARSSLVRLHLARWADWAADRASAPAAVRKTAPADLSRVLLVGHSRGGEGVNRAALDSLNPPPAAQDGYRGPVRWKIRGNVLIGPTVFGQNPAPDVPSTTILPGCDGDVSDLQGQIYVDGTRGVSKGAALHSAAYVIGANHNFFNSEWTPGQAKAPAIDDFSSDDGIDPVCSPGTATRLTATQQQAVGATYIAASARLFVGGDDAVRPLLDGTGRRAPSAGPARVLTHAVGARRTPAFLPGSSVTVSGGGRLCAQVDPDATRACLSPEEGWSPHFAYWETSPEPGRDAVAMKWTGPGTPVTVRPSRPVSLAGAESLALRVIVPPNSAGTELDVTLTDASGRRAQLGRPRVDGLPGSPRTAAYWGREVRVPLSAAARAGLDLKRIDTLRLTPRGGAGRAWLMDAWGWRPGTPAVNPSPLTRVDLGRLTVAEGDSGVRTYRVPVTVSGQGSGQVRLFVPVPGTDRFASRTVTVRPGHHDIDVPVEVRGNTRYGYDVPHDALVKAVRGTVVGAHRGGVTARNDDPMPTMRLTPVADDVTEGSALTWKVTLSAPADAELSGEILLKPVTGGPELSTADVDPAWLEAQFGEVPHPARPLSGVSEGGTRLWLSVPAGETTVQVTVPTVRDGVAEPAESLRAALSTYDDHWEPVPGPEFTGRVRDAA
;
A
#
# COMPACT_ATOMS: atom_id res chain seq x y z
N MET A 1 35.49 46.59 -33.92
CA MET A 1 35.76 47.91 -33.28
C MET A 1 34.56 48.82 -33.50
N ILE A 2 34.33 49.79 -32.60
CA ILE A 2 33.71 51.12 -32.81
C ILE A 2 32.54 51.26 -33.84
N ARG A 3 31.30 51.25 -33.31
CA ARG A 3 30.28 52.35 -33.25
C ARG A 3 30.06 53.37 -34.41
N VAL A 4 28.81 53.92 -34.42
CA VAL A 4 28.38 55.32 -34.76
C VAL A 4 28.16 55.68 -36.26
N THR A 5 27.17 56.49 -36.72
CA THR A 5 25.69 56.61 -36.47
C THR A 5 25.02 57.69 -37.39
N ARG A 6 23.72 57.50 -37.75
CA ARG A 6 22.70 58.54 -38.15
C ARG A 6 22.95 59.33 -39.48
N GLY A 7 21.96 59.96 -40.14
CA GLY A 7 20.49 60.11 -39.93
C GLY A 7 19.77 60.58 -41.23
N VAL A 8 18.43 60.41 -41.39
CA VAL A 8 17.35 61.43 -41.16
C VAL A 8 17.18 62.41 -42.37
N THR A 9 16.02 62.81 -42.94
CA THR A 9 14.62 63.09 -42.46
C THR A 9 13.54 62.87 -43.56
N THR A 10 12.36 62.36 -43.16
CA THR A 10 10.91 62.71 -43.43
C THR A 10 10.45 63.60 -44.63
N ALA A 11 9.18 63.63 -45.08
CA ALA A 11 7.86 63.04 -44.67
C ALA A 11 7.01 62.68 -45.95
N VAL A 12 5.67 62.54 -46.09
CA VAL A 12 4.36 62.85 -45.40
C VAL A 12 3.30 61.85 -46.00
N ALA A 13 2.02 61.69 -45.59
CA ALA A 13 1.41 61.19 -44.34
C ALA A 13 -0.09 60.77 -44.62
N LEU A 14 -0.89 60.50 -43.57
CA LEU A 14 -2.38 60.33 -43.51
C LEU A 14 -3.07 59.10 -44.19
N LEU A 15 -3.33 58.07 -43.37
CA LEU A 15 -4.68 57.79 -42.85
C LEU A 15 -4.61 57.01 -41.51
N ALA A 16 -5.72 56.95 -40.77
CA ALA A 16 -5.81 56.74 -39.33
C ALA A 16 -4.99 55.58 -38.69
N LEU A 17 -4.30 55.93 -37.60
CA LEU A 17 -3.83 55.06 -36.50
C LEU A 17 -5.02 54.74 -35.55
N THR A 18 -4.98 53.78 -34.60
CA THR A 18 -3.90 53.47 -33.64
C THR A 18 -3.79 51.99 -33.25
N ALA A 19 -2.60 51.63 -32.76
CA ALA A 19 -2.34 50.43 -31.98
C ALA A 19 -1.98 50.82 -30.54
N ALA A 20 -2.09 49.87 -29.60
CA ALA A 20 -1.59 50.02 -28.22
C ALA A 20 -0.73 48.80 -27.83
N SER A 21 0.36 49.07 -27.13
CA SER A 21 1.40 48.12 -26.72
C SER A 21 0.96 47.15 -25.62
N PRO A 22 1.61 45.98 -25.45
CA PRO A 22 1.32 45.06 -24.36
C PRO A 22 1.56 45.71 -23.00
N TRP A 23 0.57 45.62 -22.12
CA TRP A 23 0.75 45.79 -20.67
C TRP A 23 1.46 44.55 -20.08
N PRO A 24 2.07 44.66 -18.88
CA PRO A 24 2.53 43.47 -18.18
C PRO A 24 1.36 42.51 -17.96
N ALA A 25 1.58 41.23 -18.26
CA ALA A 25 0.67 40.18 -17.84
C ALA A 25 0.76 40.02 -16.31
N SER A 26 0.02 40.86 -15.59
CA SER A 26 -0.27 40.63 -14.17
C SER A 26 -0.87 39.24 -14.05
N ALA A 27 -0.14 38.32 -13.42
CA ALA A 27 -0.66 37.00 -13.13
C ALA A 27 -1.92 37.17 -12.28
N GLN A 28 -3.08 36.78 -12.81
CA GLN A 28 -4.26 36.62 -11.97
C GLN A 28 -3.92 35.56 -10.90
N PRO A 29 -4.30 35.77 -9.64
CA PRO A 29 -4.24 34.69 -8.66
C PRO A 29 -5.02 33.49 -9.20
N SER A 30 -4.45 32.30 -9.09
CA SER A 30 -5.25 31.07 -9.25
C SER A 30 -6.45 31.16 -8.30
N PRO A 31 -7.67 30.78 -8.73
CA PRO A 31 -8.80 30.72 -7.81
C PRO A 31 -8.45 29.78 -6.66
N ALA A 32 -8.65 30.26 -5.43
CA ALA A 32 -8.45 29.42 -4.25
C ALA A 32 -9.50 28.30 -4.24
N SER A 33 -9.10 27.11 -3.78
CA SER A 33 -10.02 25.99 -3.60
C SER A 33 -11.19 26.38 -2.69
N PRO A 34 -12.43 25.96 -3.01
CA PRO A 34 -13.56 26.17 -2.11
C PRO A 34 -13.33 25.43 -0.78
N PRO A 35 -13.78 25.97 0.36
CA PRO A 35 -13.67 25.31 1.65
C PRO A 35 -14.57 24.06 1.72
N THR A 36 -14.14 23.06 2.47
CA THR A 36 -14.90 21.82 2.66
C THR A 36 -15.88 21.98 3.84
N ALA A 37 -17.18 21.79 3.59
CA ALA A 37 -18.23 21.99 4.60
C ALA A 37 -18.01 21.13 5.87
N PRO A 38 -17.90 21.73 7.07
CA PRO A 38 -17.73 20.99 8.32
C PRO A 38 -19.08 20.60 8.95
N GLY A 39 -19.13 19.45 9.64
CA GLY A 39 -20.15 19.21 10.68
C GLY A 39 -21.18 18.09 10.45
N SER A 40 -21.03 17.25 9.42
CA SER A 40 -21.87 16.05 9.29
C SER A 40 -21.73 15.11 10.51
N ARG A 41 -22.79 14.39 10.89
CA ARG A 41 -22.81 13.52 12.08
C ARG A 41 -23.14 12.07 11.75
N PHE A 42 -22.50 11.14 12.46
CA PHE A 42 -22.74 9.70 12.37
C PHE A 42 -22.73 9.09 13.79
N ASP A 43 -23.77 8.33 14.15
CA ASP A 43 -23.92 7.67 15.46
C ASP A 43 -23.66 8.60 16.68
N GLY A 44 -23.96 9.90 16.52
CA GLY A 44 -23.74 10.97 17.51
C GLY A 44 -22.40 11.72 17.35
N VAL A 45 -21.43 11.13 16.65
CA VAL A 45 -20.08 11.69 16.42
C VAL A 45 -20.11 12.72 15.29
N THR A 46 -19.54 13.91 15.53
CA THR A 46 -19.27 14.88 14.45
C THR A 46 -18.06 14.42 13.63
N LEU A 47 -18.19 14.36 12.31
CA LEU A 47 -17.12 13.93 11.42
C LEU A 47 -16.08 15.05 11.14
N PRO A 48 -14.81 14.72 10.85
CA PRO A 48 -13.79 15.71 10.53
C PRO A 48 -14.00 16.38 9.15
N GLU A 49 -13.24 17.43 8.85
CA GLU A 49 -13.26 18.11 7.55
C GLU A 49 -13.00 17.10 6.40
N GLY A 50 -13.73 17.27 5.28
CA GLY A 50 -13.62 16.41 4.10
C GLY A 50 -14.28 15.03 4.27
N TRP A 51 -14.70 14.64 5.47
CA TRP A 51 -15.52 13.45 5.71
C TRP A 51 -17.01 13.79 5.71
N GLN A 52 -17.78 12.94 5.05
CA GLN A 52 -19.23 13.02 4.98
C GLN A 52 -19.84 11.62 5.01
N ILE A 53 -21.05 11.52 5.51
CA ILE A 53 -21.91 10.37 5.22
C ILE A 53 -22.71 10.74 3.98
N THR A 54 -22.52 10.00 2.87
CA THR A 54 -23.42 10.08 1.71
C THR A 54 -24.34 8.87 1.73
N GLY A 55 -25.62 9.08 1.44
CA GLY A 55 -26.61 8.03 1.67
C GLY A 55 -26.80 7.73 3.16
N ASP A 56 -27.56 6.69 3.47
CA ASP A 56 -28.34 6.67 4.70
C ASP A 56 -28.63 5.24 5.23
N GLY A 57 -28.83 5.09 6.54
CA GLY A 57 -28.83 3.84 7.32
C GLY A 57 -27.85 2.75 6.89
N ALA A 58 -28.33 1.70 6.21
CA ALA A 58 -27.48 0.62 5.69
C ALA A 58 -26.80 0.98 4.36
N GLY A 59 -27.40 1.88 3.58
CA GLY A 59 -26.83 2.50 2.39
C GLY A 59 -25.83 3.61 2.71
N ARG A 60 -25.64 3.99 3.99
CA ARG A 60 -24.59 4.94 4.41
C ARG A 60 -23.26 4.51 3.83
N GLN A 61 -22.69 5.38 3.02
CA GLN A 61 -21.30 5.30 2.63
C GLN A 61 -20.56 6.35 3.44
N LEU A 62 -19.59 5.91 4.23
CA LEU A 62 -18.58 6.81 4.75
C LEU A 62 -17.78 7.26 3.53
N VAL A 63 -17.80 8.55 3.24
CA VAL A 63 -17.09 9.13 2.11
C VAL A 63 -16.10 10.15 2.64
N TRP A 64 -14.90 10.14 2.06
CA TRP A 64 -13.94 11.21 2.22
C TRP A 64 -13.56 11.78 0.87
N THR A 65 -13.57 13.10 0.77
CA THR A 65 -13.23 13.86 -0.44
C THR A 65 -11.95 14.64 -0.21
N SER A 66 -10.89 14.24 -0.91
CA SER A 66 -9.58 14.89 -0.86
C SER A 66 -9.63 16.32 -1.42
N PRO A 67 -8.94 17.31 -0.81
CA PRO A 67 -8.76 18.64 -1.39
C PRO A 67 -8.11 18.63 -2.78
N GLU A 68 -7.26 17.63 -3.06
CA GLU A 68 -6.55 17.46 -4.33
C GLU A 68 -6.76 16.07 -4.94
N ARG A 69 -6.46 15.92 -6.24
CA ARG A 69 -6.55 14.62 -6.93
C ARG A 69 -5.43 13.69 -6.48
N ILE A 70 -5.77 12.58 -5.84
CA ILE A 70 -4.76 11.63 -5.35
C ILE A 70 -4.16 10.87 -6.54
N PRO A 71 -2.82 10.86 -6.70
CA PRO A 71 -2.18 10.13 -7.79
C PRO A 71 -2.45 8.62 -7.74
N VAL A 72 -2.36 7.96 -8.91
CA VAL A 72 -2.52 6.51 -9.01
C VAL A 72 -1.28 5.79 -8.46
N GLY A 73 -1.31 5.59 -7.15
CA GLY A 73 -0.32 4.82 -6.41
C GLY A 73 -0.60 3.31 -6.35
N ASP A 74 0.28 2.65 -5.62
CA ASP A 74 0.31 1.23 -5.33
C ASP A 74 -0.34 0.85 -4.01
N ALA A 75 -0.21 1.70 -3.01
CA ALA A 75 -0.95 1.55 -1.76
C ALA A 75 -2.46 1.46 -2.01
N ARG A 76 -3.13 0.66 -1.18
CA ARG A 76 -4.59 0.79 -1.02
C ARG A 76 -4.87 2.03 -0.19
N ILE A 77 -5.92 2.75 -0.54
CA ILE A 77 -6.56 3.66 0.41
C ILE A 77 -7.32 2.81 1.43
N GLU A 78 -7.31 3.26 2.67
CA GLU A 78 -7.89 2.63 3.83
C GLU A 78 -8.62 3.68 4.64
N PHE A 79 -9.85 3.41 5.03
CA PHE A 79 -10.49 4.17 6.10
C PHE A 79 -10.26 3.46 7.42
N ARG A 80 -9.85 4.23 8.44
CA ARG A 80 -9.48 3.71 9.76
C ARG A 80 -10.16 4.47 10.89
N ALA A 81 -10.42 3.76 11.97
CA ALA A 81 -10.87 4.28 13.26
C ALA A 81 -9.74 4.06 14.27
N GLY A 82 -8.94 5.09 14.53
CA GLY A 82 -7.62 4.94 15.15
C GLY A 82 -6.73 4.02 14.31
N ASP A 83 -6.33 2.87 14.86
CA ASP A 83 -5.56 1.85 14.15
C ASP A 83 -6.44 0.76 13.49
N ARG A 84 -7.74 0.69 13.80
CA ARG A 84 -8.66 -0.30 13.22
C ARG A 84 -8.93 0.01 11.75
N LEU A 85 -8.72 -0.96 10.86
CA LEU A 85 -9.20 -0.90 9.48
C LEU A 85 -10.73 -1.01 9.46
N LEU A 86 -11.41 -0.02 8.87
CA LEU A 86 -12.84 -0.08 8.55
C LEU A 86 -13.05 -0.79 7.22
N GLY A 87 -12.22 -0.48 6.23
CA GLY A 87 -12.23 -1.12 4.93
C GLY A 87 -11.41 -0.35 3.88
N HIS A 88 -11.47 -0.84 2.64
CA HIS A 88 -10.86 -0.20 1.48
C HIS A 88 -11.95 0.50 0.66
N PRO A 89 -12.04 1.83 0.68
CA PRO A 89 -13.03 2.55 -0.11
C PRO A 89 -12.75 2.44 -1.62
N LEU A 90 -13.80 2.48 -2.42
CA LEU A 90 -13.70 2.58 -3.87
C LEU A 90 -13.56 4.05 -4.31
N PRO A 91 -12.73 4.36 -5.31
CA PRO A 91 -12.65 5.71 -5.88
C PRO A 91 -13.93 6.06 -6.65
N ARG A 92 -14.45 7.27 -6.47
CA ARG A 92 -15.50 7.85 -7.30
C ARG A 92 -14.92 8.32 -8.66
N PRO A 93 -15.76 8.54 -9.69
CA PRO A 93 -15.32 9.02 -11.01
C PRO A 93 -14.58 10.37 -11.02
N ASP A 94 -14.70 11.20 -9.98
CA ASP A 94 -13.98 12.46 -9.83
C ASP A 94 -12.46 12.29 -9.63
N GLY A 95 -12.02 11.14 -9.11
CA GLY A 95 -10.64 10.89 -8.69
C GLY A 95 -10.21 11.68 -7.44
N ARG A 96 -11.17 12.16 -6.63
CA ARG A 96 -10.95 12.90 -5.37
C ARG A 96 -11.73 12.30 -4.20
N SER A 97 -12.91 11.76 -4.46
CA SER A 97 -13.78 11.17 -3.44
C SER A 97 -13.64 9.66 -3.38
N TYR A 98 -13.69 9.12 -2.17
CA TYR A 98 -13.51 7.70 -1.87
C TYR A 98 -14.65 7.24 -0.97
N ALA A 99 -15.33 6.15 -1.35
CA ALA A 99 -16.55 5.68 -0.69
C ALA A 99 -16.39 4.27 -0.11
N LEU A 100 -16.70 4.11 1.18
CA LEU A 100 -16.79 2.82 1.87
C LEU A 100 -18.23 2.61 2.35
N PRO A 101 -18.95 1.59 1.84
CA PRO A 101 -20.23 1.16 2.44
C PRO A 101 -20.03 0.84 3.92
N LEU A 102 -20.84 1.44 4.80
CA LEU A 102 -20.66 1.29 6.24
C LEU A 102 -21.15 -0.08 6.74
N GLY A 103 -22.16 -0.70 6.13
CA GLY A 103 -22.43 -2.14 6.31
C GLY A 103 -22.55 -2.63 7.78
N GLY A 104 -23.05 -1.78 8.68
CA GLY A 104 -23.17 -2.08 10.12
C GLY A 104 -21.95 -1.69 10.99
N ILE A 105 -20.89 -1.10 10.42
CA ILE A 105 -19.80 -0.44 11.17
C ILE A 105 -20.40 0.59 12.14
N ARG A 106 -19.90 0.58 13.38
CA ARG A 106 -20.16 1.60 14.39
C ARG A 106 -18.92 2.46 14.62
N LEU A 107 -19.16 3.72 14.98
CA LEU A 107 -18.12 4.65 15.45
C LEU A 107 -18.55 5.14 16.84
N ASP A 108 -17.76 4.80 17.87
CA ASP A 108 -18.01 5.27 19.24
C ASP A 108 -17.67 6.77 19.36
N GLU A 109 -18.30 7.49 20.30
CA GLU A 109 -18.00 8.90 20.55
C GLU A 109 -16.52 9.10 20.92
N GLY A 110 -15.85 10.03 20.22
CA GLY A 110 -14.40 10.23 20.32
C GLY A 110 -13.54 9.34 19.40
N THR A 111 -14.14 8.54 18.52
CA THR A 111 -13.40 7.78 17.49
C THR A 111 -12.72 8.72 16.50
N GLU A 112 -11.38 8.69 16.46
CA GLU A 112 -10.62 9.43 15.45
C GLU A 112 -10.66 8.69 14.10
N LEU A 113 -11.40 9.23 13.13
CA LEU A 113 -11.31 8.79 11.73
C LEU A 113 -10.00 9.24 11.09
N ARG A 114 -9.44 8.37 10.24
CA ARG A 114 -8.19 8.59 9.49
C ARG A 114 -8.30 7.95 8.10
N VAL A 115 -7.83 8.63 7.06
CA VAL A 115 -7.59 8.04 5.74
C VAL A 115 -6.10 7.76 5.62
N THR A 116 -5.74 6.51 5.36
CA THR A 116 -4.34 6.11 5.15
C THR A 116 -4.11 5.46 3.80
N ALA A 117 -2.95 5.71 3.20
CA ALA A 117 -2.40 4.92 2.11
C ALA A 117 -0.92 4.66 2.39
N GLY A 118 -0.52 3.38 2.42
CA GLY A 118 0.86 2.99 2.72
C GLY A 118 1.35 3.53 4.07
N GLY A 119 0.45 3.63 5.06
CA GLY A 119 0.70 4.26 6.36
C GLY A 119 0.67 5.80 6.37
N ARG A 120 0.83 6.49 5.23
CA ARG A 120 0.70 7.95 5.20
C ARG A 120 -0.76 8.35 5.41
N ARG A 121 -1.03 9.20 6.42
CA ARG A 121 -2.32 9.84 6.60
C ARG A 121 -2.55 10.89 5.50
N LEU A 122 -3.75 10.94 4.93
CA LEU A 122 -4.11 11.80 3.81
C LEU A 122 -5.15 12.89 4.17
N ASP A 123 -5.93 12.68 5.23
CA ASP A 123 -7.03 13.57 5.68
C ASP A 123 -6.62 14.57 6.77
N ALA A 124 -5.35 14.96 6.83
CA ALA A 124 -4.84 15.94 7.80
C ALA A 124 -4.50 17.27 7.12
N THR A 125 -5.37 18.27 7.27
CA THR A 125 -5.16 19.61 6.73
C THR A 125 -4.12 20.39 7.56
N GLY A 126 -2.98 20.73 6.94
CA GLY A 126 -2.00 21.69 7.46
C GLY A 126 -1.16 21.24 8.67
N ARG A 127 0.09 20.84 8.40
CA ARG A 127 1.02 20.09 9.29
C ARG A 127 0.60 18.63 9.46
N ALA A 128 1.53 17.71 9.15
CA ALA A 128 1.47 16.35 9.66
C ALA A 128 1.31 16.40 11.20
N GLY A 129 0.32 15.66 11.71
CA GLY A 129 -0.26 15.87 13.04
C GLY A 129 0.76 16.10 14.15
N ALA A 130 0.54 17.14 14.96
CA ALA A 130 1.52 17.70 15.88
C ALA A 130 1.84 16.76 17.06
N ALA A 131 2.70 15.77 16.81
CA ALA A 131 3.54 15.17 17.83
C ALA A 131 4.27 16.33 18.56
N THR A 132 3.89 16.54 19.82
CA THR A 132 4.13 17.80 20.57
C THR A 132 5.56 18.31 20.40
N GLU A 133 5.70 19.61 20.07
CA GLU A 133 6.91 20.24 19.54
C GLU A 133 8.15 20.16 20.46
N ARG A 134 8.74 18.96 20.55
CA ARG A 134 10.15 18.80 20.81
C ARG A 134 10.86 19.25 19.53
N PRO A 135 11.76 20.25 19.57
CA PRO A 135 12.45 20.69 18.37
C PRO A 135 13.16 19.49 17.73
N LEU A 136 12.87 19.27 16.44
CA LEU A 136 13.50 18.20 15.67
C LEU A 136 15.02 18.33 15.83
N ALA A 137 15.67 17.25 16.31
CA ALA A 137 17.11 17.15 16.22
C ALA A 137 17.50 17.36 14.75
N PRO A 138 18.51 18.21 14.43
CA PRO A 138 18.87 18.51 13.04
C PRO A 138 18.97 17.23 12.22
N ALA A 139 18.23 17.16 11.11
CA ALA A 139 18.04 15.94 10.33
C ALA A 139 19.39 15.27 10.08
N ALA A 140 19.54 14.02 10.55
CA ALA A 140 20.86 13.49 10.81
C ALA A 140 21.67 13.39 9.51
N ALA A 141 22.89 13.94 9.57
CA ALA A 141 23.79 13.95 8.44
C ALA A 141 23.97 12.53 7.87
N ASN A 142 23.97 12.46 6.54
CA ASN A 142 24.08 11.23 5.75
C ASN A 142 25.15 10.30 6.35
N PRO A 143 24.82 9.06 6.78
CA PRO A 143 25.75 8.24 7.57
C PRO A 143 27.06 7.99 6.83
N ALA A 144 28.15 7.82 7.59
CA ALA A 144 29.47 7.59 7.01
C ALA A 144 29.44 6.41 6.00
N PRO A 145 30.07 6.53 4.81
CA PRO A 145 30.03 5.47 3.83
C PRO A 145 30.70 4.22 4.37
N LEU A 146 29.96 3.11 4.39
CA LEU A 146 30.46 1.81 4.84
C LEU A 146 31.74 1.39 4.08
N PRO A 147 32.57 0.50 4.66
CA PRO A 147 33.68 -0.11 3.95
C PRO A 147 33.21 -0.77 2.64
N ALA A 148 34.00 -0.63 1.57
CA ALA A 148 33.68 -1.26 0.30
C ALA A 148 33.68 -2.80 0.41
N ASN A 149 32.82 -3.46 -0.36
CA ASN A 149 32.94 -4.89 -0.64
C ASN A 149 34.03 -5.11 -1.71
N PRO A 150 34.86 -6.18 -1.63
CA PRO A 150 35.89 -6.44 -2.64
C PRO A 150 35.33 -6.78 -4.03
N VAL A 151 34.09 -7.29 -4.09
CA VAL A 151 33.36 -7.51 -5.35
C VAL A 151 32.28 -6.45 -5.50
N ASP A 152 32.34 -5.68 -6.60
CA ASP A 152 31.31 -4.74 -6.97
C ASP A 152 30.36 -5.34 -8.03
N PRO A 153 29.07 -5.58 -7.71
CA PRO A 153 28.10 -6.11 -8.66
C PRO A 153 27.56 -5.06 -9.65
N GLY A 154 27.81 -3.77 -9.47
CA GLY A 154 27.35 -2.73 -10.40
C GLY A 154 28.23 -2.55 -11.64
N VAL A 155 29.39 -3.22 -11.69
CA VAL A 155 30.32 -3.17 -12.83
C VAL A 155 29.76 -3.97 -14.02
N PRO A 156 29.69 -3.39 -15.24
CA PRO A 156 29.29 -4.12 -16.44
C PRO A 156 30.17 -5.34 -16.73
N GLY A 157 29.56 -6.42 -17.23
CA GLY A 157 30.28 -7.61 -17.65
C GLY A 157 30.79 -7.53 -19.10
N PRO A 158 31.50 -8.57 -19.59
CA PRO A 158 32.20 -8.55 -20.86
C PRO A 158 31.29 -8.73 -22.10
N TYR A 159 30.01 -9.08 -21.93
CA TYR A 159 29.15 -9.40 -23.06
C TYR A 159 28.51 -8.15 -23.68
N ARG A 160 28.53 -8.08 -25.01
CA ARG A 160 27.67 -7.14 -25.75
C ARG A 160 26.21 -7.53 -25.53
N THR A 161 25.32 -6.54 -25.53
CA THR A 161 23.88 -6.75 -25.29
C THR A 161 23.06 -6.43 -26.53
N VAL A 162 21.95 -7.14 -26.70
CA VAL A 162 20.89 -6.79 -27.65
C VAL A 162 19.57 -6.60 -26.92
N SER A 163 18.72 -5.74 -27.46
CA SER A 163 17.39 -5.44 -26.95
C SER A 163 16.33 -5.71 -28.01
N GLY A 164 15.09 -5.92 -27.59
CA GLY A 164 13.91 -6.00 -28.44
C GLY A 164 12.66 -6.28 -27.62
N GLU A 165 11.51 -6.38 -28.26
CA GLU A 165 10.23 -6.69 -27.60
C GLU A 165 9.58 -7.94 -28.19
N TYR A 166 8.61 -8.50 -27.46
CA TYR A 166 7.58 -9.35 -28.02
C TYR A 166 6.20 -8.99 -27.45
N ALA A 167 5.16 -9.27 -28.23
CA ALA A 167 3.79 -9.35 -27.77
C ALA A 167 3.20 -10.69 -28.22
N LEU A 168 2.44 -11.34 -27.34
CA LEU A 168 1.67 -12.55 -27.63
C LEU A 168 0.17 -12.25 -27.49
N ARG A 169 -0.68 -13.21 -27.86
CA ARG A 169 -2.13 -13.12 -27.61
C ARG A 169 -2.42 -12.89 -26.11
N SER A 170 -3.21 -11.87 -25.81
CA SER A 170 -3.71 -11.55 -24.46
C SER A 170 -4.46 -12.72 -23.82
N VAL A 171 -4.44 -12.79 -22.49
CA VAL A 171 -4.98 -13.89 -21.69
C VAL A 171 -6.02 -13.38 -20.69
N ARG A 172 -7.17 -14.07 -20.57
CA ARG A 172 -8.07 -13.85 -19.42
C ARG A 172 -7.53 -14.65 -18.23
N LEU A 173 -7.40 -13.99 -17.08
CA LEU A 173 -7.00 -14.60 -15.81
C LEU A 173 -8.23 -14.73 -14.90
N PRO A 174 -8.23 -15.64 -13.91
CA PRO A 174 -9.28 -15.69 -12.89
C PRO A 174 -9.44 -14.33 -12.20
N GLY A 175 -10.68 -13.97 -11.87
CA GLY A 175 -11.04 -12.69 -11.26
C GLY A 175 -11.09 -11.49 -12.21
N LEU A 176 -10.41 -11.52 -13.38
CA LEU A 176 -10.33 -10.36 -14.28
C LEU A 176 -11.37 -10.43 -15.42
N PRO A 177 -12.28 -9.44 -15.55
CA PRO A 177 -13.28 -9.45 -16.62
C PRO A 177 -12.64 -9.29 -18.01
N GLN A 178 -11.64 -8.44 -18.17
CA GLN A 178 -10.96 -8.16 -19.45
C GLN A 178 -9.61 -8.90 -19.57
N PRO A 179 -9.24 -9.41 -20.76
CA PRO A 179 -7.94 -10.05 -20.97
C PRO A 179 -6.75 -9.09 -20.76
N VAL A 180 -5.71 -9.57 -20.08
CA VAL A 180 -4.45 -8.85 -19.86
C VAL A 180 -3.44 -9.13 -20.96
N GLU A 181 -2.55 -8.17 -21.21
CA GLU A 181 -1.52 -8.25 -22.23
C GLU A 181 -0.44 -9.31 -21.91
N MET A 182 0.15 -9.88 -22.96
CA MET A 182 1.32 -10.78 -22.86
C MET A 182 2.52 -10.13 -23.58
N ARG A 183 2.89 -8.91 -23.17
CA ARG A 183 3.97 -8.09 -23.75
C ARG A 183 5.21 -8.07 -22.85
N ALA A 184 6.40 -8.03 -23.44
CA ALA A 184 7.63 -7.82 -22.68
C ALA A 184 8.78 -7.19 -23.46
N THR A 185 9.64 -6.43 -22.76
CA THR A 185 10.94 -5.93 -23.23
C THR A 185 12.06 -6.88 -22.82
N VAL A 186 12.79 -7.40 -23.80
CA VAL A 186 13.88 -8.36 -23.65
C VAL A 186 15.22 -7.66 -23.82
N VAL A 187 16.16 -7.90 -22.91
CA VAL A 187 17.57 -7.53 -23.08
C VAL A 187 18.45 -8.71 -22.66
N GLY A 188 19.40 -9.13 -23.50
CA GLY A 188 20.29 -10.23 -23.16
C GLY A 188 21.63 -10.17 -23.89
N PRO A 189 22.61 -10.98 -23.46
CA PRO A 189 23.93 -11.04 -24.07
C PRO A 189 23.86 -11.61 -25.50
N THR A 190 24.77 -11.17 -26.36
CA THR A 190 25.17 -11.86 -27.59
C THR A 190 26.53 -12.53 -27.43
N GLY A 191 26.76 -13.62 -28.16
CA GLY A 191 28.03 -14.38 -28.12
C GLY A 191 28.33 -15.09 -26.79
N ALA A 192 27.50 -14.98 -25.76
CA ALA A 192 27.72 -15.66 -24.49
C ALA A 192 27.55 -17.19 -24.63
N PRO A 193 28.51 -18.01 -24.16
CA PRO A 193 28.44 -19.46 -24.29
C PRO A 193 27.41 -20.08 -23.34
N GLY A 194 26.81 -21.17 -23.81
CA GLY A 194 25.87 -22.02 -23.08
C GLY A 194 24.49 -21.41 -22.84
N LYS A 195 23.62 -22.16 -22.13
CA LYS A 195 22.35 -21.62 -21.63
C LYS A 195 22.63 -20.64 -20.46
N ARG A 196 21.96 -19.49 -20.48
CA ARG A 196 22.21 -18.34 -19.61
C ARG A 196 21.07 -18.15 -18.60
N PRO A 197 21.38 -17.82 -17.32
CA PRO A 197 20.37 -17.59 -16.30
C PRO A 197 19.37 -16.49 -16.71
N VAL A 198 18.12 -16.62 -16.28
CA VAL A 198 17.04 -15.69 -16.62
C VAL A 198 16.78 -14.72 -15.46
N ALA A 199 16.51 -13.45 -15.76
CA ALA A 199 15.94 -12.50 -14.80
C ALA A 199 14.64 -11.92 -15.36
N LEU A 200 13.51 -12.28 -14.76
CA LEU A 200 12.19 -11.73 -15.13
C LEU A 200 11.86 -10.54 -14.22
N PHE A 201 11.52 -9.41 -14.82
CA PHE A 201 11.08 -8.20 -14.16
C PHE A 201 9.56 -8.04 -14.32
N LEU A 202 8.88 -7.63 -13.26
CA LEU A 202 7.45 -7.27 -13.25
C LEU A 202 7.31 -5.88 -12.62
N HIS A 203 6.70 -4.94 -13.36
CA HIS A 203 6.32 -3.66 -12.78
C HIS A 203 5.09 -3.81 -11.88
N GLY A 204 4.97 -2.92 -10.89
CA GLY A 204 3.81 -2.87 -10.02
C GLY A 204 2.72 -1.94 -10.53
N ARG A 205 1.95 -1.39 -9.59
CA ARG A 205 0.78 -0.59 -9.91
C ARG A 205 1.17 0.86 -10.18
N HIS A 206 0.57 1.38 -11.23
CA HIS A 206 0.65 2.77 -11.68
C HIS A 206 -0.53 3.00 -12.63
N ALA A 207 -0.73 4.23 -13.10
CA ALA A 207 -1.66 4.49 -14.20
C ALA A 207 -1.37 3.59 -15.41
N THR A 208 -2.42 3.19 -16.12
CA THR A 208 -2.33 2.18 -17.20
C THR A 208 -2.29 2.81 -18.58
N CYS A 209 -2.98 3.92 -18.74
CA CYS A 209 -3.21 4.56 -20.04
C CYS A 209 -3.00 6.07 -19.93
N TYR A 210 -2.49 6.69 -20.98
CA TYR A 210 -2.25 8.14 -21.04
C TYR A 210 -2.65 8.71 -22.40
N THR A 211 -3.02 10.00 -22.42
CA THR A 211 -3.31 10.75 -23.65
C THR A 211 -2.03 11.47 -24.12
N PRO A 212 -1.43 11.07 -25.26
CA PRO A 212 -0.13 11.59 -25.68
C PRO A 212 -0.12 13.11 -25.91
N GLY A 213 0.84 13.81 -25.28
CA GLY A 213 0.97 15.27 -25.37
C GLY A 213 0.12 16.04 -24.35
N THR A 214 -0.43 15.37 -23.34
CA THR A 214 -1.19 15.98 -22.23
C THR A 214 -0.85 15.29 -20.91
N GLU A 215 -1.23 15.91 -19.79
CA GLU A 215 -1.10 15.32 -18.44
C GLU A 215 -2.21 14.32 -18.07
N ASP A 216 -3.13 13.99 -18.99
CA ASP A 216 -4.22 13.03 -18.74
C ASP A 216 -3.71 11.59 -18.68
N VAL A 217 -3.68 11.05 -17.45
CA VAL A 217 -3.42 9.65 -17.12
C VAL A 217 -4.63 9.01 -16.45
N ARG A 218 -4.86 7.73 -16.75
CA ARG A 218 -6.04 6.97 -16.34
C ARG A 218 -5.67 5.59 -15.83
N LEU A 219 -6.40 5.12 -14.82
CA LEU A 219 -6.38 3.74 -14.34
C LEU A 219 -7.61 3.02 -14.89
N THR A 220 -7.48 2.39 -16.04
CA THR A 220 -8.56 1.70 -16.75
C THR A 220 -8.00 0.65 -17.72
N TRP A 221 -8.79 -0.37 -18.08
CA TRP A 221 -8.37 -1.37 -19.06
C TRP A 221 -9.54 -2.02 -19.80
N PRO A 222 -9.46 -2.23 -21.14
CA PRO A 222 -8.40 -1.78 -22.06
C PRO A 222 -8.30 -0.27 -22.19
N CYS A 223 -7.18 0.24 -22.73
CA CYS A 223 -7.01 1.67 -22.95
C CYS A 223 -8.04 2.23 -23.94
N PRO A 224 -8.82 3.28 -23.56
CA PRO A 224 -9.80 3.91 -24.45
C PRO A 224 -9.21 4.51 -25.72
N ALA A 225 -10.04 4.72 -26.74
CA ALA A 225 -9.66 5.41 -27.97
C ALA A 225 -9.01 6.79 -27.66
N GLY A 226 -7.98 7.15 -28.43
CA GLY A 226 -7.15 8.35 -28.20
C GLY A 226 -6.02 8.13 -27.19
N THR A 227 -6.18 7.24 -26.22
CA THR A 227 -5.14 6.93 -25.21
C THR A 227 -4.16 5.84 -25.69
N ARG A 228 -3.03 5.68 -24.98
CA ARG A 228 -2.04 4.62 -25.20
C ARG A 228 -1.65 3.96 -23.87
N PRO A 229 -1.25 2.68 -23.84
CA PRO A 229 -0.75 2.06 -22.62
C PRO A 229 0.58 2.69 -22.19
N ILE A 230 0.74 2.96 -20.89
CA ILE A 230 1.99 3.44 -20.30
C ILE A 230 3.02 2.31 -20.35
N PRO A 231 4.21 2.50 -20.95
CA PRO A 231 5.17 1.42 -21.21
C PRO A 231 6.01 1.07 -19.96
N SER A 232 5.35 0.84 -18.83
CA SER A 232 5.95 0.57 -17.51
C SER A 232 6.94 -0.60 -17.50
N GLU A 233 6.87 -1.52 -18.48
CA GLU A 233 7.82 -2.61 -18.64
C GLU A 233 9.22 -2.14 -19.08
N GLN A 234 9.34 -0.96 -19.69
CA GLN A 234 10.59 -0.44 -20.25
C GLN A 234 11.47 0.28 -19.20
N GLY A 235 10.89 0.55 -18.03
CA GLY A 235 11.51 1.26 -16.91
C GLY A 235 12.83 0.72 -16.38
N TYR A 236 13.06 -0.59 -16.53
CA TYR A 236 14.19 -1.29 -15.93
C TYR A 236 15.38 -1.46 -16.89
N LEU A 237 15.38 -0.81 -18.06
CA LEU A 237 16.41 -0.95 -19.08
C LEU A 237 17.85 -0.77 -18.57
N ARG A 238 18.09 0.06 -17.54
CA ARG A 238 19.41 0.17 -16.89
C ARG A 238 19.84 -1.13 -16.20
N ALA A 239 18.98 -1.70 -15.35
CA ALA A 239 19.24 -2.95 -14.66
C ALA A 239 19.30 -4.14 -15.63
N GLN A 240 18.40 -4.17 -16.62
CA GLN A 240 18.38 -5.17 -17.68
C GLN A 240 19.69 -5.17 -18.50
N ARG A 241 20.21 -4.00 -18.91
CA ARG A 241 21.49 -3.89 -19.62
C ARG A 241 22.69 -4.29 -18.77
N LEU A 242 22.71 -3.93 -17.48
CA LEU A 242 23.75 -4.37 -16.54
C LEU A 242 23.79 -5.91 -16.44
N LEU A 243 22.67 -6.54 -16.08
CA LEU A 243 22.55 -8.00 -16.01
C LEU A 243 22.86 -8.67 -17.35
N ALA A 244 22.41 -8.11 -18.47
CA ALA A 244 22.71 -8.65 -19.79
C ALA A 244 24.21 -8.61 -20.12
N SER A 245 24.93 -7.54 -19.76
CA SER A 245 26.39 -7.47 -19.93
C SER A 245 27.13 -8.48 -19.05
N GLN A 246 26.58 -8.80 -17.87
CA GLN A 246 27.04 -9.86 -16.97
C GLN A 246 26.61 -11.27 -17.41
N GLY A 247 25.84 -11.38 -18.50
CA GLY A 247 25.49 -12.64 -19.14
C GLY A 247 24.23 -13.32 -18.62
N TYR A 248 23.25 -12.55 -18.14
CA TYR A 248 21.87 -12.99 -17.86
C TYR A 248 20.94 -12.64 -19.04
N VAL A 249 19.96 -13.48 -19.36
CA VAL A 249 18.89 -13.09 -20.28
C VAL A 249 17.78 -12.45 -19.46
N THR A 250 17.44 -11.20 -19.73
CA THR A 250 16.44 -10.45 -18.98
C THR A 250 15.18 -10.23 -19.79
N VAL A 251 14.03 -10.24 -19.11
CA VAL A 251 12.73 -9.99 -19.70
C VAL A 251 11.88 -9.20 -18.71
N SER A 252 11.34 -8.06 -19.13
CA SER A 252 10.49 -7.20 -18.31
C SER A 252 9.09 -7.21 -18.89
N VAL A 253 8.11 -7.68 -18.11
CA VAL A 253 6.74 -7.94 -18.58
C VAL A 253 5.80 -6.78 -18.22
N ALA A 254 4.86 -6.49 -19.12
CA ALA A 254 3.78 -5.54 -18.88
C ALA A 254 2.65 -6.18 -18.08
N ALA A 255 1.98 -5.40 -17.23
CA ALA A 255 0.89 -5.82 -16.35
C ALA A 255 -0.17 -4.71 -16.15
N ASN A 256 -0.29 -3.79 -17.10
CA ASN A 256 -1.28 -2.72 -17.07
C ASN A 256 -2.71 -3.30 -17.07
N GLY A 257 -2.93 -4.41 -17.78
CA GLY A 257 -4.19 -5.13 -17.73
C GLY A 257 -4.54 -5.72 -16.36
N VAL A 258 -3.56 -5.92 -15.46
CA VAL A 258 -3.87 -6.22 -14.07
C VAL A 258 -4.15 -4.93 -13.30
N ASN A 259 -3.27 -3.92 -13.40
CA ASN A 259 -3.43 -2.63 -12.71
C ASN A 259 -4.82 -2.02 -12.90
N GLY A 260 -5.34 -1.98 -14.13
CA GLY A 260 -6.64 -1.39 -14.46
C GLY A 260 -7.86 -2.23 -14.05
N GLN A 261 -7.67 -3.31 -13.30
CA GLN A 261 -8.69 -4.26 -12.87
C GLN A 261 -8.41 -4.85 -11.45
N ASP A 262 -7.48 -4.28 -10.66
CA ASP A 262 -7.03 -4.85 -9.38
C ASP A 262 -7.58 -4.16 -8.12
N GLY A 263 -8.63 -3.34 -8.26
CA GLY A 263 -9.32 -2.69 -7.15
C GLY A 263 -10.04 -3.71 -6.26
N ASP A 264 -10.99 -4.42 -6.86
CA ASP A 264 -12.03 -5.22 -6.19
C ASP A 264 -11.55 -6.65 -5.81
N LEU A 265 -10.37 -7.05 -6.31
CA LEU A 265 -9.76 -8.33 -5.94
C LEU A 265 -9.25 -8.29 -4.50
N GLU A 266 -9.66 -9.22 -3.64
CA GLU A 266 -9.25 -9.29 -2.23
C GLU A 266 -7.72 -9.16 -2.05
N ASP A 267 -6.94 -9.82 -2.92
CA ASP A 267 -5.48 -9.86 -2.89
C ASP A 267 -4.76 -8.76 -3.70
N ALA A 268 -5.48 -7.73 -4.15
CA ALA A 268 -4.98 -6.64 -4.99
C ALA A 268 -4.31 -7.13 -6.31
N GLY A 269 -4.73 -8.29 -6.82
CA GLY A 269 -4.23 -8.88 -8.06
C GLY A 269 -2.91 -9.64 -7.92
N ALA A 270 -2.45 -9.97 -6.71
CA ALA A 270 -1.21 -10.74 -6.51
C ALA A 270 -1.22 -12.11 -7.22
N GLN A 271 -2.34 -12.83 -7.19
CA GLN A 271 -2.57 -14.13 -7.83
C GLN A 271 -2.68 -14.00 -9.36
N ALA A 272 -3.24 -12.88 -9.86
CA ALA A 272 -3.23 -12.55 -11.28
C ALA A 272 -1.81 -12.25 -11.78
N ARG A 273 -1.05 -11.42 -11.05
CA ARG A 273 0.37 -11.12 -11.32
C ARG A 273 1.23 -12.39 -11.29
N SER A 274 1.00 -13.29 -10.32
CA SER A 274 1.65 -14.60 -10.27
C SER A 274 1.35 -15.46 -11.51
N SER A 275 0.07 -15.55 -11.88
CA SER A 275 -0.38 -16.30 -13.06
C SER A 275 0.28 -15.76 -14.34
N LEU A 276 0.34 -14.44 -14.50
CA LEU A 276 0.99 -13.75 -15.63
C LEU A 276 2.49 -14.06 -15.71
N VAL A 277 3.22 -13.97 -14.58
CA VAL A 277 4.64 -14.34 -14.50
C VAL A 277 4.85 -15.82 -14.85
N ARG A 278 4.03 -16.73 -14.32
CA ARG A 278 4.13 -18.18 -14.57
C ARG A 278 3.77 -18.55 -16.02
N LEU A 279 2.81 -17.85 -16.64
CA LEU A 279 2.52 -17.94 -18.08
C LEU A 279 3.70 -17.46 -18.95
N HIS A 280 4.36 -16.35 -18.60
CA HIS A 280 5.57 -15.91 -19.29
C HIS A 280 6.72 -16.92 -19.12
N LEU A 281 6.99 -17.42 -17.91
CA LEU A 281 8.03 -18.44 -17.67
C LEU A 281 7.75 -19.73 -18.46
N ALA A 282 6.49 -20.12 -18.63
CA ALA A 282 6.12 -21.26 -19.47
C ALA A 282 6.46 -21.04 -20.95
N ARG A 283 6.22 -19.84 -21.50
CA ARG A 283 6.64 -19.49 -22.86
C ARG A 283 8.15 -19.48 -23.01
N TRP A 284 8.87 -18.96 -22.02
CA TRP A 284 10.34 -19.04 -22.00
C TRP A 284 10.86 -20.48 -21.90
N ALA A 285 10.16 -21.38 -21.21
CA ALA A 285 10.48 -22.81 -21.19
C ALA A 285 10.23 -23.49 -22.55
N ASP A 286 9.15 -23.12 -23.26
CA ASP A 286 8.90 -23.57 -24.65
C ASP A 286 10.05 -23.11 -25.56
N TRP A 287 10.39 -21.82 -25.52
CA TRP A 287 11.45 -21.19 -26.33
C TRP A 287 12.89 -21.62 -25.98
N ALA A 288 13.08 -22.28 -24.84
CA ALA A 288 14.33 -22.89 -24.41
C ALA A 288 14.43 -24.39 -24.75
N ALA A 289 13.33 -24.99 -25.21
CA ALA A 289 13.27 -26.34 -25.78
C ALA A 289 13.30 -26.27 -27.32
N ASP A 290 12.41 -25.50 -27.94
CA ASP A 290 12.48 -25.12 -29.35
C ASP A 290 12.81 -23.62 -29.49
N ARG A 291 13.98 -23.32 -30.05
CA ARG A 291 14.43 -21.94 -30.29
C ARG A 291 13.90 -21.34 -31.59
N ALA A 292 13.33 -22.13 -32.51
CA ALA A 292 12.80 -21.63 -33.77
C ALA A 292 11.47 -20.88 -33.59
N SER A 293 10.54 -21.43 -32.81
CA SER A 293 9.25 -20.78 -32.47
C SER A 293 9.36 -19.52 -31.62
N ALA A 294 10.53 -19.27 -31.01
CA ALA A 294 10.74 -18.09 -30.16
C ALA A 294 10.66 -16.76 -30.96
N PRO A 295 10.10 -15.68 -30.39
CA PRO A 295 10.08 -14.35 -31.01
C PRO A 295 11.48 -13.84 -31.40
N ALA A 296 11.55 -12.98 -32.41
CA ALA A 296 12.84 -12.50 -32.94
C ALA A 296 13.74 -11.84 -31.89
N ALA A 297 13.17 -11.11 -30.92
CA ALA A 297 13.92 -10.56 -29.78
C ALA A 297 14.56 -11.66 -28.90
N VAL A 298 13.83 -12.75 -28.64
CA VAL A 298 14.28 -13.90 -27.84
C VAL A 298 15.30 -14.75 -28.59
N ARG A 299 15.20 -14.86 -29.94
CA ARG A 299 16.20 -15.56 -30.77
C ARG A 299 17.55 -14.84 -30.84
N LYS A 300 17.55 -13.50 -30.78
CA LYS A 300 18.75 -12.66 -30.87
C LYS A 300 19.68 -12.73 -29.65
N THR A 301 19.18 -13.07 -28.46
CA THR A 301 20.02 -13.24 -27.26
C THR A 301 20.76 -14.59 -27.28
N ALA A 302 21.56 -14.88 -26.25
CA ALA A 302 21.93 -16.25 -25.92
C ALA A 302 20.71 -17.09 -25.48
N PRO A 303 20.79 -18.44 -25.53
CA PRO A 303 19.73 -19.34 -25.04
C PRO A 303 19.46 -19.18 -23.54
N ALA A 304 18.20 -19.35 -23.12
CA ALA A 304 17.78 -19.23 -21.73
C ALA A 304 17.94 -20.52 -20.91
N ASP A 305 18.21 -20.38 -19.61
CA ASP A 305 18.28 -21.44 -18.62
C ASP A 305 17.22 -21.25 -17.52
N LEU A 306 16.11 -21.96 -17.66
CA LEU A 306 14.99 -21.90 -16.72
C LEU A 306 15.27 -22.63 -15.40
N SER A 307 16.38 -23.36 -15.25
CA SER A 307 16.82 -23.89 -13.95
C SER A 307 17.43 -22.82 -13.03
N ARG A 308 17.65 -21.62 -13.57
CA ARG A 308 18.32 -20.49 -12.92
C ARG A 308 17.57 -19.18 -13.18
N VAL A 309 16.38 -19.05 -12.59
CA VAL A 309 15.53 -17.85 -12.68
C VAL A 309 15.71 -16.95 -11.44
N LEU A 310 16.03 -15.67 -11.65
CA LEU A 310 15.73 -14.58 -10.72
C LEU A 310 14.36 -14.00 -11.07
N LEU A 311 13.54 -13.66 -10.07
CA LEU A 311 12.44 -12.74 -10.27
C LEU A 311 12.78 -11.37 -9.65
N VAL A 312 12.37 -10.30 -10.31
CA VAL A 312 12.47 -8.91 -9.84
C VAL A 312 11.07 -8.31 -9.92
N GLY A 313 10.57 -7.77 -8.83
CA GLY A 313 9.26 -7.15 -8.78
C GLY A 313 9.33 -5.83 -8.05
N HIS A 314 8.72 -4.80 -8.61
CA HIS A 314 8.54 -3.50 -7.97
C HIS A 314 7.11 -3.40 -7.45
N SER A 315 6.85 -2.75 -6.31
CA SER A 315 5.48 -2.35 -5.94
C SER A 315 4.58 -3.60 -5.76
N ARG A 316 3.27 -3.61 -6.11
CA ARG A 316 2.43 -4.83 -6.25
C ARG A 316 3.03 -5.90 -7.14
N GLY A 317 3.94 -5.55 -8.05
CA GLY A 317 4.74 -6.50 -8.82
C GLY A 317 5.74 -7.27 -7.96
N GLY A 318 6.21 -6.70 -6.86
CA GLY A 318 6.97 -7.37 -5.80
C GLY A 318 6.16 -8.48 -5.13
N GLU A 319 4.94 -8.17 -4.68
CA GLU A 319 4.03 -9.20 -4.14
C GLU A 319 3.67 -10.25 -5.21
N GLY A 320 3.45 -9.81 -6.44
CA GLY A 320 3.22 -10.68 -7.61
C GLY A 320 4.35 -11.67 -7.90
N VAL A 321 5.63 -11.26 -7.85
CA VAL A 321 6.76 -12.20 -8.04
C VAL A 321 7.01 -13.08 -6.81
N ASN A 322 6.76 -12.58 -5.61
CA ASN A 322 6.79 -13.41 -4.41
C ASN A 322 5.70 -14.50 -4.47
N ARG A 323 4.48 -14.14 -4.88
CA ARG A 323 3.39 -15.09 -5.14
C ARG A 323 3.76 -16.07 -6.26
N ALA A 324 4.38 -15.62 -7.36
CA ALA A 324 4.88 -16.50 -8.42
C ALA A 324 5.91 -17.53 -7.91
N ALA A 325 6.76 -17.14 -6.96
CA ALA A 325 7.73 -18.03 -6.31
C ALA A 325 7.07 -19.03 -5.36
N LEU A 326 6.08 -18.58 -4.57
CA LEU A 326 5.27 -19.42 -3.68
C LEU A 326 4.47 -20.45 -4.49
N ASP A 327 3.75 -20.02 -5.53
CA ASP A 327 2.89 -20.83 -6.41
C ASP A 327 3.67 -21.80 -7.30
N SER A 328 4.95 -21.51 -7.59
CA SER A 328 5.84 -22.44 -8.31
C SER A 328 6.33 -23.61 -7.43
N LEU A 329 6.13 -23.52 -6.10
CA LEU A 329 6.47 -24.57 -5.13
C LEU A 329 5.22 -25.20 -4.49
N ASN A 330 4.17 -24.40 -4.26
CA ASN A 330 2.93 -24.76 -3.59
C ASN A 330 1.74 -24.23 -4.42
N PRO A 331 1.29 -24.97 -5.46
CA PRO A 331 0.33 -24.46 -6.42
C PRO A 331 -1.00 -23.99 -5.79
N PRO A 332 -1.60 -22.90 -6.30
CA PRO A 332 -2.91 -22.41 -5.87
C PRO A 332 -4.06 -23.34 -6.30
N PRO A 333 -5.27 -23.16 -5.72
CA PRO A 333 -6.48 -23.83 -6.18
C PRO A 333 -6.72 -23.60 -7.67
N ALA A 334 -7.12 -24.63 -8.42
CA ALA A 334 -7.23 -24.57 -9.87
C ALA A 334 -8.27 -23.54 -10.39
N ALA A 335 -9.22 -23.12 -9.56
CA ALA A 335 -10.15 -22.03 -9.85
C ALA A 335 -9.48 -20.63 -9.81
N GLN A 336 -8.46 -20.46 -8.96
CA GLN A 336 -7.69 -19.23 -8.79
C GLN A 336 -6.45 -19.18 -9.71
N ASP A 337 -5.97 -20.33 -10.21
CA ASP A 337 -4.78 -20.38 -11.07
C ASP A 337 -5.06 -20.08 -12.56
N GLY A 338 -4.44 -19.02 -13.08
CA GLY A 338 -4.36 -18.74 -14.51
C GLY A 338 -3.28 -19.56 -15.24
N TYR A 339 -2.36 -20.22 -14.52
CA TYR A 339 -1.34 -21.11 -15.07
C TYR A 339 -1.51 -22.56 -14.61
N ARG A 340 -2.06 -23.40 -15.49
CA ARG A 340 -2.36 -24.83 -15.20
C ARG A 340 -1.35 -25.83 -15.77
N GLY A 341 -0.16 -25.38 -16.17
CA GLY A 341 0.87 -26.23 -16.77
C GLY A 341 1.90 -26.78 -15.76
N PRO A 342 2.77 -27.72 -16.17
CA PRO A 342 3.86 -28.19 -15.33
C PRO A 342 4.96 -27.13 -15.17
N VAL A 343 5.36 -26.87 -13.92
CA VAL A 343 6.46 -25.95 -13.58
C VAL A 343 7.77 -26.50 -14.17
N ARG A 344 8.23 -25.91 -15.28
CA ARG A 344 9.47 -26.26 -16.00
C ARG A 344 10.62 -25.30 -15.70
N TRP A 345 10.60 -24.67 -14.53
CA TRP A 345 11.59 -23.69 -14.09
C TRP A 345 11.92 -23.85 -12.61
N LYS A 346 13.03 -23.25 -12.18
CA LYS A 346 13.43 -23.14 -10.79
C LYS A 346 13.77 -21.69 -10.47
N ILE A 347 12.90 -21.05 -9.71
CA ILE A 347 13.16 -19.74 -9.13
C ILE A 347 14.22 -19.94 -8.04
N ARG A 348 15.32 -19.19 -8.14
CA ARG A 348 16.50 -19.29 -7.29
C ARG A 348 16.61 -18.15 -6.29
N GLY A 349 15.97 -17.03 -6.57
CA GLY A 349 15.75 -15.94 -5.63
C GLY A 349 14.87 -14.82 -6.22
N ASN A 350 14.43 -13.92 -5.34
CA ASN A 350 13.58 -12.78 -5.65
C ASN A 350 14.30 -11.46 -5.28
N VAL A 351 14.02 -10.39 -6.02
CA VAL A 351 14.34 -9.01 -5.62
C VAL A 351 13.05 -8.21 -5.60
N LEU A 352 12.75 -7.57 -4.47
CA LEU A 352 11.47 -6.92 -4.23
C LEU A 352 11.73 -5.42 -3.96
N ILE A 353 11.38 -4.54 -4.88
CA ILE A 353 11.61 -3.09 -4.78
C ILE A 353 10.34 -2.45 -4.23
N GLY A 354 10.41 -1.69 -3.13
CA GLY A 354 9.26 -1.01 -2.51
C GLY A 354 7.95 -1.82 -2.50
N PRO A 355 7.93 -3.11 -2.10
CA PRO A 355 6.82 -3.99 -2.45
C PRO A 355 5.65 -3.87 -1.47
N THR A 356 4.41 -4.02 -1.97
CA THR A 356 3.25 -4.35 -1.12
C THR A 356 3.41 -5.73 -0.50
N VAL A 357 2.67 -6.00 0.56
CA VAL A 357 2.62 -7.30 1.22
C VAL A 357 1.24 -7.53 1.85
N PHE A 358 0.16 -7.21 1.11
CA PHE A 358 -1.22 -7.22 1.62
C PHE A 358 -1.61 -8.54 2.28
N GLY A 359 -1.24 -9.68 1.69
CA GLY A 359 -1.51 -10.99 2.30
C GLY A 359 -0.55 -11.37 3.44
N GLN A 360 0.55 -10.62 3.61
CA GLN A 360 1.69 -10.93 4.49
C GLN A 360 2.25 -12.35 4.34
N ASN A 361 2.36 -12.81 3.09
CA ASN A 361 2.69 -14.18 2.70
C ASN A 361 4.03 -14.31 1.95
N PRO A 362 5.19 -14.15 2.61
CA PRO A 362 6.48 -14.36 1.97
C PRO A 362 6.73 -15.84 1.60
N ALA A 363 7.47 -16.09 0.52
CA ALA A 363 7.91 -17.43 0.13
C ALA A 363 9.15 -17.88 0.96
N PRO A 364 9.03 -18.71 2.01
CA PRO A 364 10.07 -18.87 3.05
C PRO A 364 11.22 -19.81 2.64
N ASP A 365 11.15 -20.42 1.46
CA ASP A 365 12.15 -21.32 0.89
C ASP A 365 12.68 -20.82 -0.47
N VAL A 366 12.50 -19.52 -0.78
CA VAL A 366 13.09 -18.83 -1.93
C VAL A 366 13.84 -17.59 -1.43
N PRO A 367 15.18 -17.53 -1.53
CA PRO A 367 15.97 -16.37 -1.07
C PRO A 367 15.45 -15.04 -1.64
N SER A 368 15.44 -13.99 -0.81
CA SER A 368 14.95 -12.67 -1.22
C SER A 368 15.87 -11.53 -0.77
N THR A 369 15.87 -10.46 -1.56
CA THR A 369 16.36 -9.14 -1.15
C THR A 369 15.24 -8.13 -1.40
N THR A 370 14.69 -7.56 -0.33
CA THR A 370 13.80 -6.41 -0.39
C THR A 370 14.61 -5.13 -0.36
N ILE A 371 14.45 -4.28 -1.38
CA ILE A 371 14.94 -2.89 -1.40
C ILE A 371 13.83 -2.01 -0.82
N LEU A 372 14.12 -1.32 0.28
CA LEU A 372 13.22 -0.40 0.97
C LEU A 372 13.66 1.05 0.65
N PRO A 373 12.88 1.84 -0.11
CA PRO A 373 13.25 3.22 -0.41
C PRO A 373 13.04 4.11 0.83
N GLY A 374 14.09 4.78 1.31
CA GLY A 374 14.01 5.53 2.58
C GLY A 374 13.16 6.80 2.57
N CYS A 375 12.58 7.15 1.42
CA CYS A 375 11.71 8.28 1.12
C CYS A 375 10.56 7.84 0.20
N ASP A 376 10.07 6.60 0.34
CA ASP A 376 8.91 6.07 -0.37
C ASP A 376 7.65 6.90 -0.02
N GLY A 377 7.01 7.54 -1.00
CA GLY A 377 5.82 8.38 -0.82
C GLY A 377 4.49 7.67 -1.11
N ASP A 378 4.57 6.44 -1.62
CA ASP A 378 3.44 5.58 -1.99
C ASP A 378 3.22 4.49 -0.92
N VAL A 379 4.26 3.70 -0.65
CA VAL A 379 4.32 2.64 0.35
C VAL A 379 5.19 3.11 1.53
N SER A 380 4.84 4.26 2.11
CA SER A 380 5.65 5.00 3.09
C SER A 380 5.95 4.29 4.42
N ASP A 381 5.14 3.29 4.80
CA ASP A 381 5.38 2.42 5.95
C ASP A 381 6.51 1.40 5.71
N LEU A 382 6.92 1.21 4.45
CA LEU A 382 7.91 0.26 3.98
C LEU A 382 7.56 -1.19 4.36
N GLN A 383 6.27 -1.55 4.34
CA GLN A 383 5.72 -2.87 4.69
C GLN A 383 6.47 -4.07 4.06
N GLY A 384 7.15 -3.88 2.92
CA GLY A 384 8.05 -4.88 2.33
C GLY A 384 9.11 -5.48 3.27
N GLN A 385 9.39 -4.86 4.42
CA GLN A 385 10.18 -5.43 5.51
C GLN A 385 9.61 -6.79 6.02
N ILE A 386 8.30 -7.02 5.92
CA ILE A 386 7.66 -8.30 6.27
C ILE A 386 8.17 -9.47 5.40
N TYR A 387 8.69 -9.23 4.18
CA TYR A 387 9.35 -10.28 3.39
C TYR A 387 10.64 -10.84 4.01
N VAL A 388 11.16 -10.16 5.05
CA VAL A 388 12.20 -10.69 5.93
C VAL A 388 11.57 -11.28 7.19
N ASP A 389 10.80 -10.48 7.93
CA ASP A 389 10.36 -10.83 9.29
C ASP A 389 9.29 -11.93 9.35
N GLY A 390 8.41 -12.01 8.35
CA GLY A 390 7.37 -13.03 8.23
C GLY A 390 7.87 -14.41 7.83
N THR A 391 9.16 -14.56 7.50
CA THR A 391 9.77 -15.88 7.17
C THR A 391 10.23 -16.65 8.41
N ARG A 392 10.36 -15.95 9.55
CA ARG A 392 10.93 -16.48 10.81
C ARG A 392 10.05 -17.60 11.37
N GLY A 393 10.59 -18.82 11.45
CA GLY A 393 9.91 -19.99 12.01
C GLY A 393 8.94 -20.71 11.06
N VAL A 394 8.62 -20.14 9.90
CA VAL A 394 7.66 -20.70 8.94
C VAL A 394 8.19 -21.96 8.26
N SER A 395 9.45 -21.96 7.81
CA SER A 395 10.16 -23.12 7.25
C SER A 395 11.53 -23.31 7.94
N LYS A 396 12.44 -24.08 7.32
CA LYS A 396 13.77 -24.44 7.86
C LYS A 396 14.74 -23.25 7.99
N GLY A 397 14.40 -22.08 7.44
CA GLY A 397 15.26 -20.87 7.48
C GLY A 397 16.54 -20.96 6.64
N ALA A 398 16.61 -21.92 5.69
CA ALA A 398 17.80 -22.11 4.86
C ALA A 398 17.99 -21.02 3.79
N ALA A 399 16.89 -20.39 3.34
CA ALA A 399 16.93 -19.23 2.46
C ALA A 399 17.50 -18.00 3.20
N LEU A 400 18.23 -17.14 2.48
CA LEU A 400 18.58 -15.80 2.97
C LEU A 400 17.43 -14.86 2.64
N HIS A 401 16.88 -14.18 3.63
CA HIS A 401 15.93 -13.09 3.42
C HIS A 401 16.54 -11.79 3.93
N SER A 402 16.73 -10.84 3.03
CA SER A 402 17.52 -9.62 3.21
C SER A 402 16.63 -8.39 3.05
N ALA A 403 16.81 -7.40 3.92
CA ALA A 403 16.29 -6.04 3.73
C ALA A 403 17.45 -5.10 3.43
N ALA A 404 17.26 -4.21 2.47
CA ALA A 404 18.21 -3.21 2.01
C ALA A 404 17.56 -1.82 2.00
N TYR A 405 17.72 -1.09 3.12
CA TYR A 405 17.23 0.27 3.27
C TYR A 405 18.12 1.23 2.47
N VAL A 406 17.54 1.92 1.48
CA VAL A 406 18.25 2.87 0.61
C VAL A 406 17.86 4.29 1.03
N ILE A 407 18.71 4.93 1.84
CA ILE A 407 18.47 6.28 2.34
C ILE A 407 18.35 7.25 1.15
N GLY A 408 17.28 8.05 1.14
CA GLY A 408 17.04 9.08 0.13
C GLY A 408 16.35 8.62 -1.17
N ALA A 409 16.07 7.33 -1.34
CA ALA A 409 15.34 6.82 -2.51
C ALA A 409 13.81 6.90 -2.29
N ASN A 410 13.05 7.24 -3.34
CA ASN A 410 11.59 7.17 -3.37
C ASN A 410 11.12 5.90 -4.09
N HIS A 411 9.80 5.74 -4.23
CA HIS A 411 9.20 4.61 -4.93
C HIS A 411 9.52 4.68 -6.44
N ASN A 412 9.14 5.78 -7.09
CA ASN A 412 9.01 5.81 -8.54
C ASN A 412 10.34 5.72 -9.28
N PHE A 413 11.41 6.32 -8.78
CA PHE A 413 12.61 6.55 -9.60
C PHE A 413 13.43 5.28 -9.87
N PHE A 414 13.09 4.13 -9.27
CA PHE A 414 13.60 2.82 -9.72
C PHE A 414 13.11 2.42 -11.13
N ASN A 415 12.04 3.06 -11.63
CA ASN A 415 11.46 2.88 -12.95
C ASN A 415 11.57 4.18 -13.77
N SER A 416 12.34 4.16 -14.88
CA SER A 416 12.50 5.38 -15.71
C SER A 416 11.22 5.84 -16.41
N GLU A 417 10.23 4.97 -16.58
CA GLU A 417 8.92 5.29 -17.17
C GLU A 417 7.91 5.79 -16.13
N TRP A 418 8.29 5.82 -14.85
CA TRP A 418 7.59 6.52 -13.77
C TRP A 418 8.39 7.74 -13.26
N THR A 419 9.47 8.12 -13.97
CA THR A 419 10.39 9.20 -13.56
C THR A 419 10.13 10.47 -14.36
N PRO A 420 9.86 11.63 -13.71
CA PRO A 420 9.75 12.94 -14.37
C PRO A 420 10.96 13.25 -15.27
N GLY A 421 10.70 13.74 -16.47
CA GLY A 421 11.76 14.07 -17.45
C GLY A 421 12.47 12.85 -18.07
N GLN A 422 12.03 11.63 -17.81
CA GLN A 422 12.53 10.40 -18.46
C GLN A 422 11.42 9.53 -19.07
N ALA A 423 10.21 9.56 -18.49
CA ALA A 423 9.06 8.79 -18.93
C ALA A 423 8.48 9.25 -20.28
N LYS A 424 7.83 8.34 -21.00
CA LYS A 424 7.06 8.66 -22.23
C LYS A 424 5.62 9.11 -21.96
N ALA A 425 5.18 9.02 -20.71
CA ALA A 425 3.87 9.43 -20.19
C ALA A 425 4.08 10.39 -19.01
N PRO A 426 3.04 11.13 -18.56
CA PRO A 426 3.09 11.91 -17.33
C PRO A 426 3.55 11.05 -16.14
N ALA A 427 4.41 11.62 -15.30
CA ALA A 427 5.12 10.92 -14.23
C ALA A 427 5.43 11.89 -13.08
N ILE A 428 5.49 11.37 -11.86
CA ILE A 428 5.61 12.18 -10.63
C ILE A 428 6.76 11.73 -9.73
N ASP A 429 7.26 12.64 -8.90
CA ASP A 429 7.93 12.27 -7.66
C ASP A 429 6.85 11.88 -6.64
N ASP A 430 6.84 10.64 -6.16
CA ASP A 430 5.89 10.18 -5.14
C ASP A 430 6.07 10.90 -3.79
N PHE A 431 7.23 11.49 -3.53
CA PHE A 431 7.47 12.31 -2.33
C PHE A 431 7.21 13.80 -2.61
N SER A 432 5.93 14.18 -2.61
CA SER A 432 5.46 15.58 -2.71
C SER A 432 6.16 16.49 -1.68
N SER A 433 6.41 17.74 -2.08
CA SER A 433 6.97 18.81 -1.22
C SER A 433 6.04 20.02 -1.13
N ASP A 434 4.76 19.84 -1.45
CA ASP A 434 3.75 20.88 -1.56
C ASP A 434 3.26 21.30 -0.14
N ASP A 435 3.20 20.34 0.78
CA ASP A 435 3.12 20.54 2.25
C ASP A 435 4.39 21.20 2.86
N GLY A 436 5.36 21.59 2.02
CA GLY A 436 6.65 22.15 2.42
C GLY A 436 7.83 21.18 2.34
N ILE A 437 9.03 21.72 2.61
CA ILE A 437 10.31 21.03 2.45
C ILE A 437 10.56 20.06 3.61
N ASP A 438 10.50 18.77 3.33
CA ASP A 438 10.97 17.71 4.22
C ASP A 438 12.51 17.69 4.24
N PRO A 439 13.17 17.74 5.40
CA PRO A 439 14.62 17.90 5.49
C PRO A 439 15.42 16.63 5.13
N VAL A 440 14.76 15.49 4.90
CA VAL A 440 15.38 14.20 4.53
C VAL A 440 15.06 13.80 3.10
N CYS A 441 13.86 14.12 2.62
CA CYS A 441 13.27 13.52 1.43
C CYS A 441 12.86 14.50 0.31
N SER A 442 12.69 15.79 0.58
CA SER A 442 12.42 16.75 -0.50
C SER A 442 13.62 16.89 -1.46
N PRO A 443 13.38 17.12 -2.77
CA PRO A 443 14.43 17.37 -3.76
C PRO A 443 15.44 18.42 -3.32
N GLY A 444 16.73 18.14 -3.56
CA GLY A 444 17.84 19.03 -3.20
C GLY A 444 18.39 18.89 -1.77
N THR A 445 17.71 18.16 -0.87
CA THR A 445 18.26 17.85 0.46
C THR A 445 19.46 16.90 0.40
N ALA A 446 20.34 16.95 1.41
CA ALA A 446 21.63 16.25 1.40
C ALA A 446 21.53 14.71 1.41
N THR A 447 20.41 14.17 1.86
CA THR A 447 20.08 12.73 1.87
C THR A 447 19.42 12.27 0.58
N ARG A 448 18.65 13.13 -0.09
CA ARG A 448 17.80 12.80 -1.25
C ARG A 448 18.63 12.40 -2.47
N LEU A 449 18.30 11.23 -3.05
CA LEU A 449 18.99 10.69 -4.22
C LEU A 449 18.32 11.12 -5.53
N THR A 450 19.11 11.54 -6.52
CA THR A 450 18.60 11.85 -7.86
C THR A 450 18.16 10.58 -8.58
N ALA A 451 17.21 10.67 -9.52
CA ALA A 451 16.67 9.48 -10.20
C ALA A 451 17.75 8.57 -10.79
N THR A 452 18.76 9.14 -11.47
CA THR A 452 19.89 8.38 -12.03
C THR A 452 20.70 7.63 -10.97
N GLN A 453 20.80 8.17 -9.74
CA GLN A 453 21.45 7.50 -8.60
C GLN A 453 20.58 6.37 -8.06
N GLN A 454 19.26 6.57 -7.96
CA GLN A 454 18.30 5.55 -7.52
C GLN A 454 18.28 4.34 -8.47
N GLN A 455 18.23 4.59 -9.78
CA GLN A 455 18.36 3.55 -10.81
C GLN A 455 19.73 2.84 -10.74
N ALA A 456 20.81 3.55 -10.35
CA ALA A 456 22.14 2.96 -10.21
C ALA A 456 22.25 2.03 -8.99
N VAL A 457 21.75 2.43 -7.82
CA VAL A 457 21.71 1.57 -6.63
C VAL A 457 20.76 0.39 -6.82
N GLY A 458 19.59 0.61 -7.42
CA GLY A 458 18.64 -0.46 -7.77
C GLY A 458 19.29 -1.52 -8.67
N ALA A 459 19.86 -1.11 -9.81
CA ALA A 459 20.58 -2.01 -10.71
C ALA A 459 21.73 -2.76 -10.01
N THR A 460 22.48 -2.08 -9.15
CA THR A 460 23.61 -2.66 -8.39
C THR A 460 23.16 -3.73 -7.39
N TYR A 461 22.07 -3.50 -6.64
CA TYR A 461 21.56 -4.47 -5.66
C TYR A 461 20.74 -5.60 -6.30
N ILE A 462 20.10 -5.37 -7.45
CA ILE A 462 19.57 -6.44 -8.30
C ILE A 462 20.72 -7.35 -8.78
N ALA A 463 21.82 -6.78 -9.27
CA ALA A 463 22.99 -7.55 -9.71
C ALA A 463 23.69 -8.28 -8.55
N ALA A 464 23.72 -7.71 -7.35
CA ALA A 464 24.20 -8.39 -6.14
C ALA A 464 23.37 -9.65 -5.86
N SER A 465 22.05 -9.52 -5.90
CA SER A 465 21.10 -10.60 -5.64
C SER A 465 21.17 -11.69 -6.72
N ALA A 466 21.33 -11.29 -7.99
CA ALA A 466 21.56 -12.20 -9.10
C ALA A 466 22.83 -13.04 -8.91
N ARG A 467 23.97 -12.39 -8.61
CA ARG A 467 25.25 -13.06 -8.34
C ARG A 467 25.15 -14.03 -7.15
N LEU A 468 24.52 -13.62 -6.04
CA LEU A 468 24.38 -14.48 -4.87
C LEU A 468 23.45 -15.67 -5.10
N PHE A 469 22.18 -15.41 -5.45
CA PHE A 469 21.13 -16.43 -5.47
C PHE A 469 21.17 -17.33 -6.71
N VAL A 470 21.54 -16.76 -7.87
CA VAL A 470 21.54 -17.46 -9.16
C VAL A 470 22.94 -17.86 -9.59
N GLY A 471 23.94 -17.00 -9.34
CA GLY A 471 25.35 -17.28 -9.62
C GLY A 471 26.04 -18.16 -8.56
N GLY A 472 25.56 -18.17 -7.31
CA GLY A 472 26.21 -18.87 -6.19
C GLY A 472 27.44 -18.14 -5.60
N ASP A 473 27.60 -16.85 -5.90
CA ASP A 473 28.75 -16.04 -5.52
C ASP A 473 28.61 -15.48 -4.10
N ASP A 474 29.14 -16.17 -3.08
CA ASP A 474 29.09 -15.70 -1.69
C ASP A 474 29.93 -14.42 -1.45
N ALA A 475 30.83 -14.03 -2.38
CA ALA A 475 31.67 -12.84 -2.20
C ALA A 475 30.87 -11.51 -2.32
N VAL A 476 29.64 -11.54 -2.84
CA VAL A 476 28.69 -10.41 -2.76
C VAL A 476 27.75 -10.49 -1.55
N ARG A 477 27.69 -11.61 -0.81
CA ARG A 477 26.85 -11.76 0.39
C ARG A 477 27.03 -10.64 1.43
N PRO A 478 28.23 -10.10 1.71
CA PRO A 478 28.42 -9.02 2.69
C PRO A 478 27.68 -7.71 2.37
N LEU A 479 27.25 -7.52 1.12
CA LEU A 479 26.38 -6.40 0.71
C LEU A 479 24.95 -6.57 1.20
N LEU A 480 24.45 -7.81 1.24
CA LEU A 480 23.04 -8.16 1.41
C LEU A 480 22.70 -8.68 2.81
N ASP A 481 23.66 -9.30 3.49
CA ASP A 481 23.36 -10.05 4.71
C ASP A 481 23.49 -9.28 6.03
N GLY A 482 23.77 -7.97 6.01
CA GLY A 482 24.04 -7.20 7.23
C GLY A 482 25.49 -7.22 7.74
N THR A 483 26.47 -7.65 6.92
CA THR A 483 27.90 -7.51 7.26
C THR A 483 28.37 -6.04 7.29
N GLY A 484 27.59 -5.10 6.78
CA GLY A 484 27.95 -3.67 6.77
C GLY A 484 28.98 -3.31 5.70
N ARG A 485 28.79 -3.79 4.47
CA ARG A 485 29.58 -3.37 3.30
C ARG A 485 28.72 -2.65 2.27
N ARG A 486 29.32 -1.71 1.52
CA ARG A 486 28.69 -1.05 0.36
C ARG A 486 29.26 -1.55 -0.97
N ALA A 487 28.44 -1.48 -2.03
CA ALA A 487 28.92 -1.60 -3.40
C ALA A 487 29.44 -0.23 -3.88
N PRO A 488 30.65 -0.13 -4.46
CA PRO A 488 31.16 1.13 -5.00
C PRO A 488 30.27 1.78 -6.07
N SER A 489 29.74 1.00 -7.01
CA SER A 489 28.86 1.47 -8.10
C SER A 489 27.47 1.94 -7.66
N ALA A 490 27.09 1.71 -6.40
CA ALA A 490 25.90 2.32 -5.80
C ALA A 490 26.16 3.75 -5.28
N GLY A 491 27.41 4.24 -5.27
CA GLY A 491 27.75 5.58 -4.82
C GLY A 491 27.01 6.67 -5.61
N PRO A 492 26.49 7.74 -4.96
CA PRO A 492 26.71 8.11 -3.56
C PRO A 492 25.75 7.46 -2.55
N ALA A 493 24.83 6.59 -2.94
CA ALA A 493 23.76 6.08 -2.08
C ALA A 493 24.29 5.43 -0.79
N ARG A 494 23.54 5.62 0.31
CA ARG A 494 23.77 4.93 1.58
C ARG A 494 22.77 3.81 1.72
N VAL A 495 23.25 2.58 1.53
CA VAL A 495 22.46 1.36 1.69
C VAL A 495 22.89 0.65 2.97
N LEU A 496 21.90 0.26 3.77
CA LEU A 496 22.09 -0.47 5.02
C LEU A 496 21.33 -1.79 4.91
N THR A 497 21.95 -2.89 5.34
CA THR A 497 21.33 -4.22 5.27
C THR A 497 21.22 -4.92 6.61
N HIS A 498 20.24 -5.81 6.71
CA HIS A 498 20.15 -6.88 7.69
C HIS A 498 19.53 -8.11 7.02
N ALA A 499 19.69 -9.30 7.62
CA ALA A 499 19.02 -10.49 7.11
C ALA A 499 18.61 -11.50 8.18
N VAL A 500 17.68 -12.37 7.82
CA VAL A 500 17.36 -13.62 8.55
C VAL A 500 17.68 -14.84 7.68
N GLY A 501 17.73 -16.01 8.31
CA GLY A 501 18.03 -17.27 7.64
C GLY A 501 19.47 -17.38 7.10
N ALA A 502 19.64 -18.22 6.09
CA ALA A 502 20.92 -18.81 5.66
C ALA A 502 21.63 -19.51 6.84
N ARG A 503 22.92 -19.21 7.10
CA ARG A 503 23.66 -19.77 8.23
C ARG A 503 23.44 -18.97 9.53
N ARG A 504 22.17 -18.78 9.90
CA ARG A 504 21.72 -18.21 11.18
C ARG A 504 20.97 -19.24 12.00
N THR A 505 21.35 -19.39 13.26
CA THR A 505 20.65 -20.21 14.27
C THR A 505 19.80 -19.30 15.15
N PRO A 506 18.49 -19.56 15.35
CA PRO A 506 17.66 -18.81 16.29
C PRO A 506 18.25 -18.84 17.70
N ALA A 507 18.26 -17.70 18.40
CA ALA A 507 18.73 -17.64 19.79
C ALA A 507 17.78 -16.85 20.70
N PHE A 508 17.53 -15.57 20.39
CA PHE A 508 16.65 -14.72 21.19
C PHE A 508 15.61 -14.10 20.26
N LEU A 509 14.51 -14.82 20.06
CA LEU A 509 13.35 -14.36 19.30
C LEU A 509 12.29 -13.86 20.29
N PRO A 510 11.96 -12.56 20.33
CA PRO A 510 10.91 -12.04 21.22
C PRO A 510 9.56 -12.70 20.92
N GLY A 511 8.79 -12.98 21.96
CA GLY A 511 7.48 -13.63 21.89
C GLY A 511 7.12 -14.32 23.20
N SER A 512 6.00 -15.03 23.24
CA SER A 512 5.47 -15.70 24.44
C SER A 512 6.37 -16.78 25.05
N SER A 513 7.41 -17.22 24.35
CA SER A 513 8.45 -18.13 24.84
C SER A 513 9.65 -17.43 25.49
N VAL A 514 9.61 -16.11 25.68
CA VAL A 514 10.69 -15.30 26.24
C VAL A 514 10.20 -14.44 27.41
N THR A 515 10.95 -14.45 28.50
CA THR A 515 10.81 -13.49 29.61
C THR A 515 11.80 -12.35 29.45
N VAL A 516 11.34 -11.12 29.70
CA VAL A 516 12.17 -9.91 29.76
C VAL A 516 12.18 -9.36 31.18
N SER A 517 13.32 -8.88 31.67
CA SER A 517 13.43 -8.21 32.97
C SER A 517 14.50 -7.11 33.01
N GLY A 518 14.39 -6.22 33.99
CA GLY A 518 15.26 -5.04 34.14
C GLY A 518 14.69 -3.82 33.41
N GLY A 519 15.54 -3.06 32.71
CA GLY A 519 15.18 -1.80 32.04
C GLY A 519 14.39 -1.95 30.72
N GLY A 520 13.57 -2.99 30.59
CA GLY A 520 12.85 -3.29 29.35
C GLY A 520 11.72 -4.29 29.54
N ARG A 521 10.82 -4.34 28.55
CA ARG A 521 9.62 -5.19 28.51
C ARG A 521 9.48 -5.89 27.16
N LEU A 522 8.70 -6.97 27.12
CA LEU A 522 8.13 -7.42 25.85
C LEU A 522 7.12 -6.36 25.36
N CYS A 523 7.04 -6.17 24.06
CA CYS A 523 6.08 -5.29 23.42
C CYS A 523 5.53 -5.96 22.16
N ALA A 524 4.25 -5.72 21.86
CA ALA A 524 3.62 -6.18 20.64
C ALA A 524 3.94 -5.19 19.50
N GLN A 525 4.25 -5.70 18.31
CA GLN A 525 4.58 -4.88 17.15
C GLN A 525 3.35 -4.15 16.58
N VAL A 526 2.18 -4.77 16.67
CA VAL A 526 0.88 -4.24 16.21
C VAL A 526 -0.16 -4.54 17.29
N ASP A 527 -0.57 -3.51 18.03
CA ASP A 527 -1.50 -3.59 19.16
C ASP A 527 -2.08 -2.20 19.42
N PRO A 528 -3.41 -2.01 19.49
CA PRO A 528 -4.01 -0.68 19.67
C PRO A 528 -3.86 -0.15 21.10
N ASP A 529 -3.47 -1.00 22.06
CA ASP A 529 -3.12 -0.56 23.42
C ASP A 529 -1.67 -0.03 23.42
N ALA A 530 -1.51 1.29 23.50
CA ALA A 530 -0.21 1.97 23.54
C ALA A 530 0.69 1.53 24.73
N THR A 531 0.12 0.95 25.80
CA THR A 531 0.92 0.38 26.90
C THR A 531 1.55 -0.97 26.53
N ARG A 532 0.94 -1.70 25.59
CA ARG A 532 1.39 -2.99 25.05
C ARG A 532 2.25 -2.83 23.79
N ALA A 533 1.86 -1.92 22.90
CA ALA A 533 2.55 -1.61 21.64
C ALA A 533 4.06 -1.33 21.85
N CYS A 534 4.88 -1.58 20.82
CA CYS A 534 6.31 -1.23 20.85
C CYS A 534 6.55 0.27 20.64
N LEU A 535 5.71 0.92 19.85
CA LEU A 535 5.78 2.30 19.40
C LEU A 535 4.33 2.73 19.14
N SER A 536 3.86 3.85 19.69
CA SER A 536 2.50 4.34 19.36
C SER A 536 2.53 5.19 18.08
N PRO A 537 1.39 5.40 17.38
CA PRO A 537 1.35 6.16 16.13
C PRO A 537 2.00 7.55 16.21
N GLU A 538 1.83 8.27 17.33
CA GLU A 538 2.44 9.59 17.54
C GLU A 538 3.96 9.56 17.81
N GLU A 539 4.57 8.40 18.06
CA GLU A 539 6.02 8.28 18.22
C GLU A 539 6.78 8.08 16.89
N GLY A 540 6.05 7.76 15.81
CA GLY A 540 6.57 7.55 14.46
C GLY A 540 6.44 6.10 13.96
N TRP A 541 7.02 5.83 12.79
CA TRP A 541 6.72 4.62 12.01
C TRP A 541 7.92 3.67 11.89
N SER A 542 7.66 2.37 11.99
CA SER A 542 8.67 1.30 11.81
C SER A 542 8.24 0.30 10.74
N PRO A 543 9.11 -0.04 9.77
CA PRO A 543 8.82 -1.06 8.76
C PRO A 543 8.60 -2.45 9.36
N HIS A 544 9.20 -2.72 10.53
CA HIS A 544 8.98 -3.95 11.27
C HIS A 544 7.56 -4.05 11.86
N PHE A 545 6.91 -2.92 12.09
CA PHE A 545 5.62 -2.79 12.77
C PHE A 545 4.47 -2.49 11.78
N ALA A 546 4.70 -2.66 10.48
CA ALA A 546 3.68 -2.47 9.44
C ALA A 546 2.38 -3.23 9.77
N TYR A 547 1.25 -2.55 9.64
CA TYR A 547 -0.08 -3.05 10.00
C TYR A 547 -0.56 -4.16 9.06
N TRP A 548 -1.67 -4.80 9.44
CA TRP A 548 -2.37 -5.78 8.62
C TRP A 548 -3.89 -5.59 8.76
N GLU A 549 -4.66 -6.51 8.16
CA GLU A 549 -6.13 -6.57 8.19
C GLU A 549 -6.72 -6.49 9.61
N THR A 550 -5.97 -6.90 10.64
CA THR A 550 -6.39 -6.91 12.05
C THR A 550 -5.37 -6.24 12.98
N SER A 551 -5.85 -5.46 13.96
CA SER A 551 -5.09 -5.03 15.13
C SER A 551 -5.87 -5.37 16.41
N PRO A 552 -5.25 -5.95 17.47
CA PRO A 552 -3.86 -6.38 17.56
C PRO A 552 -3.52 -7.56 16.62
N GLU A 553 -2.24 -7.76 16.34
CA GLU A 553 -1.75 -8.92 15.58
C GLU A 553 -0.87 -9.84 16.45
N PRO A 554 -1.44 -10.86 17.13
CA PRO A 554 -0.70 -11.62 18.15
C PRO A 554 0.44 -12.46 17.56
N GLY A 555 1.56 -12.55 18.30
CA GLY A 555 2.75 -13.34 17.92
C GLY A 555 3.81 -12.57 17.12
N ARG A 556 3.57 -11.27 16.87
CA ARG A 556 4.59 -10.33 16.42
C ARG A 556 5.03 -9.48 17.61
N ASP A 557 6.15 -9.83 18.22
CA ASP A 557 6.68 -9.16 19.41
C ASP A 557 8.09 -8.58 19.18
N ALA A 558 8.51 -7.64 20.02
CA ALA A 558 9.90 -7.18 20.17
C ALA A 558 10.22 -6.91 21.66
N VAL A 559 11.47 -6.59 21.98
CA VAL A 559 11.84 -6.15 23.35
C VAL A 559 12.10 -4.65 23.35
N ALA A 560 11.20 -3.88 23.96
CA ALA A 560 11.36 -2.44 24.17
C ALA A 560 12.30 -2.19 25.37
N MET A 561 13.25 -1.26 25.20
CA MET A 561 14.25 -0.87 26.20
C MET A 561 14.16 0.64 26.43
N LYS A 562 14.12 1.08 27.70
CA LYS A 562 14.07 2.49 28.08
C LYS A 562 14.89 2.71 29.35
N TRP A 563 15.80 3.68 29.33
CA TRP A 563 16.68 3.97 30.45
C TRP A 563 16.85 5.48 30.65
N THR A 564 16.98 5.90 31.91
CA THR A 564 17.24 7.30 32.31
C THR A 564 18.74 7.59 32.48
N GLY A 565 19.54 6.56 32.67
CA GLY A 565 21.00 6.62 32.77
C GLY A 565 21.65 5.28 32.43
N PRO A 566 22.98 5.23 32.34
CA PRO A 566 23.71 4.01 31.97
C PRO A 566 23.63 2.94 33.06
N GLY A 567 23.87 1.69 32.68
CA GLY A 567 24.13 0.57 33.60
C GLY A 567 22.93 -0.32 33.95
N THR A 568 21.69 0.17 33.86
CA THR A 568 20.48 -0.66 34.08
C THR A 568 20.35 -1.71 32.98
N PRO A 569 20.51 -3.02 33.26
CA PRO A 569 20.48 -4.04 32.21
C PRO A 569 19.06 -4.35 31.75
N VAL A 570 18.92 -4.75 30.50
CA VAL A 570 17.77 -5.51 29.99
C VAL A 570 18.21 -6.95 29.82
N THR A 571 17.50 -7.88 30.45
CA THR A 571 17.77 -9.32 30.38
C THR A 571 16.67 -10.00 29.59
N VAL A 572 17.07 -10.83 28.63
CA VAL A 572 16.19 -11.61 27.74
C VAL A 572 16.49 -13.08 27.97
N ARG A 573 15.51 -13.83 28.51
CA ARG A 573 15.61 -15.26 28.82
C ARG A 573 14.59 -16.05 28.00
N PRO A 574 15.00 -16.92 27.05
CA PRO A 574 14.10 -17.91 26.47
C PRO A 574 13.70 -18.97 27.50
N SER A 575 12.51 -19.54 27.34
CA SER A 575 11.95 -20.57 28.24
C SER A 575 12.72 -21.90 28.25
N ARG A 576 13.70 -22.06 27.35
CA ARG A 576 14.67 -23.15 27.30
C ARG A 576 16.01 -22.59 26.81
N PRO A 577 17.17 -23.02 27.36
CA PRO A 577 18.47 -22.60 26.86
C PRO A 577 18.68 -22.90 25.37
N VAL A 578 19.37 -22.01 24.67
CA VAL A 578 19.54 -22.03 23.21
C VAL A 578 20.98 -22.30 22.79
N SER A 579 21.17 -22.81 21.58
CA SER A 579 22.48 -23.19 21.06
C SER A 579 23.02 -22.16 20.06
N LEU A 580 24.20 -21.62 20.39
CA LEU A 580 25.08 -20.84 19.51
C LEU A 580 26.26 -21.70 19.00
N ALA A 581 26.20 -23.03 19.17
CA ALA A 581 27.30 -23.92 18.83
C ALA A 581 27.65 -23.86 17.33
N GLY A 582 28.90 -23.53 17.03
CA GLY A 582 29.37 -23.35 15.64
C GLY A 582 28.92 -22.04 14.98
N ALA A 583 28.47 -21.04 15.74
CA ALA A 583 28.39 -19.65 15.30
C ALA A 583 29.71 -18.91 15.61
N GLU A 584 30.06 -17.94 14.77
CA GLU A 584 31.24 -17.07 14.94
C GLU A 584 30.91 -15.77 15.68
N SER A 585 29.67 -15.29 15.54
CA SER A 585 29.17 -14.07 16.17
C SER A 585 27.71 -14.23 16.62
N LEU A 586 27.30 -13.44 17.61
CA LEU A 586 25.90 -13.15 17.84
C LEU A 586 25.54 -11.93 16.98
N ALA A 587 24.60 -12.10 16.04
CA ALA A 587 24.01 -11.01 15.27
C ALA A 587 22.72 -10.56 15.98
N LEU A 588 22.56 -9.26 16.21
CA LEU A 588 21.38 -8.65 16.83
C LEU A 588 20.79 -7.62 15.87
N ARG A 589 19.46 -7.60 15.70
CA ARG A 589 18.77 -6.52 14.97
C ARG A 589 18.17 -5.54 15.97
N VAL A 590 18.72 -4.33 16.01
CA VAL A 590 18.41 -3.31 17.02
C VAL A 590 17.90 -2.04 16.35
N ILE A 591 16.70 -1.60 16.73
CA ILE A 591 16.15 -0.28 16.39
C ILE A 591 16.62 0.71 17.47
N VAL A 592 17.00 1.91 17.05
CA VAL A 592 17.14 3.10 17.91
C VAL A 592 16.35 4.25 17.27
N PRO A 593 15.94 5.29 18.02
CA PRO A 593 15.16 6.38 17.45
C PRO A 593 15.85 7.05 16.24
N PRO A 594 15.09 7.50 15.22
CA PRO A 594 15.61 8.29 14.12
C PRO A 594 16.40 9.51 14.60
N ASN A 595 17.36 9.93 13.79
CA ASN A 595 18.33 11.00 14.06
C ASN A 595 19.17 10.86 15.34
N SER A 596 19.05 9.77 16.11
CA SER A 596 19.86 9.55 17.31
C SER A 596 21.27 9.03 16.98
N ALA A 597 22.25 9.33 17.82
CA ALA A 597 23.64 8.92 17.61
C ALA A 597 24.29 8.47 18.94
N GLY A 598 25.25 7.56 18.86
CA GLY A 598 26.05 7.11 20.01
C GLY A 598 25.35 6.14 20.96
N THR A 599 24.32 5.41 20.51
CA THR A 599 23.67 4.38 21.36
C THR A 599 24.60 3.19 21.52
N GLU A 600 25.32 3.14 22.64
CA GLU A 600 26.20 2.03 23.00
C GLU A 600 25.52 1.03 23.94
N LEU A 601 25.56 -0.26 23.58
CA LEU A 601 25.03 -1.36 24.39
C LEU A 601 26.13 -2.39 24.68
N ASP A 602 26.49 -2.61 25.95
CA ASP A 602 27.33 -3.75 26.35
C ASP A 602 26.51 -5.05 26.19
N VAL A 603 26.94 -5.93 25.27
CA VAL A 603 26.29 -7.23 25.02
C VAL A 603 26.96 -8.31 25.86
N THR A 604 26.20 -9.01 26.69
CA THR A 604 26.65 -10.13 27.52
C THR A 604 25.80 -11.37 27.29
N LEU A 605 26.41 -12.56 27.29
CA LEU A 605 25.71 -13.83 27.42
C LEU A 605 25.98 -14.48 28.78
N THR A 606 25.03 -15.27 29.26
CA THR A 606 25.22 -16.23 30.37
C THR A 606 24.77 -17.60 29.92
N ASP A 607 25.55 -18.64 30.20
CA ASP A 607 25.16 -20.03 29.96
C ASP A 607 24.33 -20.63 31.12
N ALA A 608 23.76 -21.81 30.88
CA ALA A 608 22.93 -22.54 31.84
C ALA A 608 23.73 -23.22 32.97
N SER A 609 25.03 -22.93 33.12
CA SER A 609 25.83 -23.18 34.33
C SER A 609 26.05 -21.90 35.16
N GLY A 610 25.54 -20.75 34.71
CA GLY A 610 25.73 -19.44 35.33
C GLY A 610 26.99 -18.71 34.88
N ARG A 611 27.78 -19.29 33.96
CA ARG A 611 29.04 -18.68 33.48
C ARG A 611 28.74 -17.57 32.47
N ARG A 612 29.38 -16.41 32.64
CA ARG A 612 29.00 -15.15 32.00
C ARG A 612 30.15 -14.51 31.23
N ALA A 613 29.89 -13.99 30.03
CA ALA A 613 30.90 -13.29 29.22
C ALA A 613 30.32 -12.11 28.42
N GLN A 614 30.96 -10.96 28.54
CA GLN A 614 30.72 -9.79 27.69
C GLN A 614 31.36 -10.02 26.31
N LEU A 615 30.55 -9.95 25.25
CA LEU A 615 30.99 -10.21 23.87
C LEU A 615 31.62 -8.97 23.21
N GLY A 616 31.14 -7.79 23.59
CA GLY A 616 31.59 -6.50 23.05
C GLY A 616 30.56 -5.41 23.30
N ARG A 617 30.82 -4.24 22.73
CA ARG A 617 29.95 -3.06 22.80
C ARG A 617 29.70 -2.48 21.40
N PRO A 618 28.68 -2.96 20.67
CA PRO A 618 28.23 -2.30 19.45
C PRO A 618 27.72 -0.89 19.77
N ARG A 619 28.07 0.06 18.89
CA ARG A 619 27.40 1.35 18.75
C ARG A 619 26.33 1.23 17.67
N VAL A 620 25.16 1.79 17.92
CA VAL A 620 24.08 1.96 16.95
C VAL A 620 23.77 3.45 16.81
N ASP A 621 23.67 3.91 15.57
CA ASP A 621 23.19 5.23 15.21
C ASP A 621 21.89 5.05 14.41
N GLY A 622 20.92 5.93 14.65
CA GLY A 622 19.61 5.94 13.99
C GLY A 622 19.70 6.25 12.51
N LEU A 623 18.60 6.04 11.79
CA LEU A 623 18.48 6.52 10.41
C LEU A 623 18.18 8.03 10.40
N PRO A 624 18.63 8.77 9.37
CA PRO A 624 18.01 10.05 9.02
C PRO A 624 16.52 9.83 8.79
N GLY A 625 15.68 10.66 9.39
CA GLY A 625 14.22 10.53 9.27
C GLY A 625 13.46 11.78 9.69
N SER A 626 12.22 11.86 9.24
CA SER A 626 11.23 12.89 9.55
C SER A 626 9.90 12.24 9.98
N PRO A 627 8.89 13.03 10.42
CA PRO A 627 7.54 12.52 10.66
C PRO A 627 6.88 11.84 9.45
N ARG A 628 7.38 12.08 8.22
CA ARG A 628 6.89 11.50 6.95
C ARG A 628 7.61 10.21 6.54
N THR A 629 8.45 9.61 7.40
CA THR A 629 9.29 8.45 7.04
C THR A 629 9.26 7.32 8.07
N ALA A 630 9.19 6.06 7.62
CA ALA A 630 9.31 4.87 8.49
C ALA A 630 10.78 4.57 8.89
N ALA A 631 11.40 5.52 9.60
CA ALA A 631 12.82 5.50 9.92
C ALA A 631 13.20 4.66 11.17
N TYR A 632 12.24 4.13 11.94
CA TYR A 632 12.51 3.23 13.08
C TYR A 632 12.88 1.81 12.60
N TRP A 633 14.01 1.68 11.91
CA TRP A 633 14.42 0.43 11.25
C TRP A 633 15.59 -0.28 11.97
N GLY A 634 15.56 -1.62 11.97
CA GLY A 634 16.49 -2.46 12.71
C GLY A 634 17.87 -2.55 12.05
N ARG A 635 18.89 -2.02 12.72
CA ARG A 635 20.30 -2.17 12.32
C ARG A 635 20.81 -3.53 12.77
N GLU A 636 21.37 -4.33 11.86
CA GLU A 636 22.14 -5.52 12.26
C GLU A 636 23.51 -5.10 12.82
N VAL A 637 23.81 -5.56 14.03
CA VAL A 637 25.13 -5.46 14.65
C VAL A 637 25.60 -6.85 15.06
N ARG A 638 26.90 -7.11 14.93
CA ARG A 638 27.49 -8.42 15.24
C ARG A 638 28.58 -8.29 16.28
N VAL A 639 28.53 -9.15 17.30
CA VAL A 639 29.57 -9.27 18.33
C VAL A 639 30.22 -10.66 18.27
N PRO A 640 31.56 -10.77 18.18
CA PRO A 640 32.22 -12.07 18.09
C PRO A 640 32.01 -12.95 19.32
N LEU A 641 31.73 -14.24 19.11
CA LEU A 641 31.59 -15.22 20.19
C LEU A 641 32.95 -15.68 20.76
N SER A 642 34.07 -15.20 20.21
CA SER A 642 35.41 -15.54 20.67
C SER A 642 35.66 -15.15 22.14
N ALA A 643 34.99 -14.12 22.65
CA ALA A 643 35.04 -13.75 24.07
C ALA A 643 34.34 -14.78 24.96
N ALA A 644 33.16 -15.28 24.57
CA ALA A 644 32.47 -16.37 25.28
C ALA A 644 33.24 -17.69 25.21
N ALA A 645 33.88 -17.99 24.08
CA ALA A 645 34.74 -19.17 23.94
C ALA A 645 35.98 -19.09 24.86
N ARG A 646 36.68 -17.94 24.90
CA ARG A 646 37.82 -17.73 25.83
C ARG A 646 37.40 -17.76 27.30
N ALA A 647 36.21 -17.27 27.62
CA ALA A 647 35.61 -17.36 28.95
C ALA A 647 35.02 -18.76 29.26
N GLY A 648 35.07 -19.72 28.32
CA GLY A 648 34.67 -21.10 28.52
C GLY A 648 33.16 -21.32 28.69
N LEU A 649 32.30 -20.50 28.08
CA LEU A 649 30.84 -20.71 28.13
C LEU A 649 30.40 -21.93 27.32
N ASP A 650 29.42 -22.68 27.81
CA ASP A 650 28.74 -23.71 27.01
C ASP A 650 27.84 -23.07 25.95
N LEU A 651 28.41 -22.83 24.77
CA LEU A 651 27.68 -22.34 23.60
C LEU A 651 26.54 -23.27 23.14
N LYS A 652 26.39 -24.49 23.67
CA LYS A 652 25.22 -25.35 23.39
C LYS A 652 24.00 -25.00 24.26
N ARG A 653 24.19 -24.30 25.38
CA ARG A 653 23.17 -24.02 26.40
C ARG A 653 23.27 -22.59 26.94
N ILE A 654 23.05 -21.59 26.09
CA ILE A 654 22.96 -20.19 26.52
C ILE A 654 21.59 -19.91 27.15
N ASP A 655 21.56 -19.37 28.37
CA ASP A 655 20.35 -19.13 29.16
C ASP A 655 19.87 -17.67 29.11
N THR A 656 20.78 -16.69 28.99
CA THR A 656 20.39 -15.27 28.88
C THR A 656 21.23 -14.49 27.90
N LEU A 657 20.57 -13.54 27.24
CA LEU A 657 21.17 -12.36 26.62
C LEU A 657 20.93 -11.17 27.56
N ARG A 658 21.98 -10.40 27.85
CA ARG A 658 21.88 -9.15 28.61
C ARG A 658 22.45 -8.00 27.82
N LEU A 659 21.62 -6.99 27.57
CA LEU A 659 22.00 -5.71 26.96
C LEU A 659 22.14 -4.69 28.10
N THR A 660 23.19 -3.86 28.09
CA THR A 660 23.39 -2.84 29.14
C THR A 660 23.78 -1.51 28.50
N PRO A 661 22.93 -0.46 28.57
CA PRO A 661 23.19 0.82 27.92
C PRO A 661 24.32 1.58 28.61
N ARG A 662 25.14 2.30 27.83
CA ARG A 662 26.33 3.03 28.32
C ARG A 662 26.30 4.54 28.10
N GLY A 663 25.38 5.04 27.28
CA GLY A 663 25.11 6.49 27.15
C GLY A 663 24.20 7.04 28.25
N GLY A 664 23.86 8.33 28.12
CA GLY A 664 22.78 8.96 28.91
C GLY A 664 21.38 8.42 28.55
N ALA A 665 20.33 9.08 29.04
CA ALA A 665 18.93 8.65 28.83
C ALA A 665 18.59 8.32 27.37
N GLY A 666 17.87 7.22 27.13
CA GLY A 666 17.61 6.73 25.77
C GLY A 666 16.60 5.60 25.67
N ARG A 667 16.38 5.17 24.43
CA ARG A 667 15.48 4.07 24.05
C ARG A 667 16.09 3.23 22.94
N ALA A 668 15.72 1.96 22.88
CA ALA A 668 16.05 1.05 21.79
C ALA A 668 15.07 -0.14 21.79
N TRP A 669 15.00 -0.89 20.69
CA TRP A 669 14.20 -2.12 20.59
C TRP A 669 15.04 -3.24 19.99
N LEU A 670 14.99 -4.44 20.59
CA LEU A 670 15.59 -5.65 20.02
C LEU A 670 14.52 -6.42 19.25
N MET A 671 14.71 -6.55 17.93
CA MET A 671 13.82 -7.31 17.05
C MET A 671 14.07 -8.81 17.12
N ASP A 672 15.34 -9.21 17.19
CA ASP A 672 15.82 -10.55 17.54
C ASP A 672 17.35 -10.61 17.62
N ALA A 673 17.88 -11.73 18.13
CA ALA A 673 19.28 -12.10 17.99
C ALA A 673 19.48 -13.58 17.57
N TRP A 674 20.53 -13.82 16.79
CA TRP A 674 20.84 -15.08 16.11
C TRP A 674 22.32 -15.44 16.26
N GLY A 675 22.64 -16.73 16.37
CA GLY A 675 23.99 -17.20 16.12
C GLY A 675 24.29 -17.15 14.63
N TRP A 676 25.33 -16.43 14.21
CA TRP A 676 25.69 -16.21 12.80
C TRP A 676 27.07 -16.81 12.46
N ARG A 677 27.21 -17.32 11.23
CA ARG A 677 28.48 -17.62 10.55
C ARG A 677 28.34 -17.34 9.04
N PRO A 678 29.43 -17.13 8.28
CA PRO A 678 29.34 -16.84 6.84
C PRO A 678 28.82 -18.03 6.01
N GLY A 679 28.22 -17.70 4.87
CA GLY A 679 27.82 -18.61 3.79
C GLY A 679 26.31 -18.73 3.55
N THR A 680 25.86 -18.64 2.30
CA THR A 680 24.51 -19.12 1.89
C THR A 680 24.50 -20.64 1.67
N PRO A 681 23.68 -21.43 2.41
CA PRO A 681 23.52 -22.85 2.13
C PRO A 681 22.60 -23.08 0.92
N ALA A 682 22.70 -24.24 0.28
CA ALA A 682 21.78 -24.61 -0.80
C ALA A 682 20.37 -24.82 -0.23
N VAL A 683 19.39 -24.05 -0.73
CA VAL A 683 18.00 -24.16 -0.29
C VAL A 683 17.33 -25.37 -0.94
N ASN A 684 16.84 -26.28 -0.10
CA ASN A 684 15.98 -27.41 -0.45
C ASN A 684 14.61 -27.16 0.19
N PRO A 685 13.60 -26.72 -0.59
CA PRO A 685 12.29 -26.36 -0.06
C PRO A 685 11.67 -27.45 0.82
N SER A 686 10.91 -27.02 1.82
CA SER A 686 10.13 -27.94 2.65
C SER A 686 8.85 -28.36 1.95
N PRO A 687 8.34 -29.58 2.20
CA PRO A 687 6.93 -29.88 1.98
C PRO A 687 6.13 -29.02 2.98
N LEU A 688 5.62 -27.88 2.52
CA LEU A 688 4.76 -27.01 3.31
C LEU A 688 3.30 -27.34 3.00
N THR A 689 2.42 -27.10 3.98
CA THR A 689 0.97 -27.13 3.77
C THR A 689 0.52 -25.76 3.27
N ARG A 690 -0.20 -25.68 2.16
CA ARG A 690 -0.82 -24.44 1.69
C ARG A 690 -2.25 -24.34 2.24
N VAL A 691 -2.65 -23.15 2.67
CA VAL A 691 -4.05 -22.83 3.01
C VAL A 691 -4.51 -21.67 2.14
N ASP A 692 -5.68 -21.81 1.53
CA ASP A 692 -6.40 -20.75 0.82
C ASP A 692 -7.80 -20.65 1.42
N LEU A 693 -8.20 -19.45 1.85
CA LEU A 693 -9.62 -19.15 2.04
C LEU A 693 -10.26 -18.88 0.67
N GLY A 694 -11.58 -19.05 0.59
CA GLY A 694 -12.38 -18.61 -0.55
C GLY A 694 -13.59 -17.82 -0.08
N ARG A 695 -14.24 -17.12 -1.01
CA ARG A 695 -15.54 -16.49 -0.79
C ARG A 695 -16.65 -17.36 -1.37
N LEU A 696 -17.73 -17.53 -0.60
CA LEU A 696 -18.98 -18.11 -1.07
C LEU A 696 -20.06 -17.02 -1.04
N THR A 697 -20.61 -16.68 -2.19
CA THR A 697 -21.79 -15.78 -2.26
C THR A 697 -23.06 -16.63 -2.30
N VAL A 698 -24.02 -16.33 -1.44
CA VAL A 698 -25.30 -17.04 -1.31
C VAL A 698 -26.46 -16.04 -1.29
N ALA A 699 -27.60 -16.40 -1.87
CA ALA A 699 -28.84 -15.69 -1.58
C ALA A 699 -29.23 -15.90 -0.10
N GLU A 700 -29.80 -14.89 0.54
CA GLU A 700 -30.38 -15.06 1.88
C GLU A 700 -31.75 -15.75 1.80
N GLY A 701 -32.58 -15.35 0.84
CA GLY A 701 -33.91 -15.88 0.55
C GLY A 701 -34.98 -15.51 1.59
N ASP A 702 -36.25 -15.77 1.26
CA ASP A 702 -37.44 -15.20 1.89
C ASP A 702 -37.56 -15.36 3.43
N SER A 703 -36.93 -16.37 4.03
CA SER A 703 -37.12 -16.67 5.46
C SER A 703 -36.12 -17.65 6.08
N GLY A 704 -36.02 -17.57 7.41
CA GLY A 704 -35.35 -18.54 8.27
C GLY A 704 -33.89 -18.19 8.56
N VAL A 705 -33.11 -19.18 8.98
CA VAL A 705 -31.65 -19.06 9.17
C VAL A 705 -30.98 -20.28 8.55
N ARG A 706 -29.95 -20.06 7.74
CA ARG A 706 -29.15 -21.10 7.08
C ARG A 706 -27.69 -20.96 7.49
N THR A 707 -27.12 -22.02 8.04
CA THR A 707 -25.69 -22.05 8.37
C THR A 707 -24.88 -22.50 7.16
N TYR A 708 -24.16 -21.56 6.55
CA TYR A 708 -23.15 -21.83 5.54
C TYR A 708 -21.76 -21.96 6.19
N ARG A 709 -20.74 -22.31 5.40
CA ARG A 709 -19.34 -22.41 5.85
C ARG A 709 -18.43 -21.63 4.93
N VAL A 710 -17.44 -20.95 5.49
CA VAL A 710 -16.36 -20.32 4.71
C VAL A 710 -15.61 -21.40 3.92
N PRO A 711 -15.46 -21.30 2.59
CA PRO A 711 -14.65 -22.23 1.83
C PRO A 711 -13.18 -22.19 2.26
N VAL A 712 -12.59 -23.37 2.52
CA VAL A 712 -11.17 -23.51 2.84
C VAL A 712 -10.57 -24.63 2.00
N THR A 713 -9.49 -24.33 1.27
CA THR A 713 -8.66 -25.34 0.61
C THR A 713 -7.37 -25.54 1.41
N VAL A 714 -7.06 -26.78 1.76
CA VAL A 714 -5.78 -27.17 2.38
C VAL A 714 -5.06 -28.15 1.46
N SER A 715 -3.87 -27.79 0.98
CA SER A 715 -3.11 -28.54 -0.01
C SER A 715 -1.62 -28.63 0.34
N GLY A 716 -0.79 -29.21 -0.53
CA GLY A 716 0.62 -29.49 -0.23
C GLY A 716 0.81 -30.86 0.43
N GLN A 717 1.76 -30.98 1.36
CA GLN A 717 2.12 -32.24 2.01
C GLN A 717 2.47 -32.01 3.50
N GLY A 718 2.22 -33.02 4.34
CA GLY A 718 2.53 -32.98 5.77
C GLY A 718 1.46 -32.30 6.61
N SER A 719 1.88 -31.52 7.61
CA SER A 719 1.00 -30.74 8.48
C SER A 719 1.68 -29.45 8.93
N GLY A 720 0.90 -28.42 9.23
CA GLY A 720 1.41 -27.14 9.72
C GLY A 720 0.43 -26.43 10.63
N GLN A 721 0.75 -25.20 11.03
CA GLN A 721 -0.08 -24.33 11.84
C GLN A 721 -0.29 -22.97 11.17
N VAL A 722 -1.53 -22.51 11.17
CA VAL A 722 -1.94 -21.15 10.82
C VAL A 722 -2.57 -20.46 12.03
N ARG A 723 -2.64 -19.13 12.00
CA ARG A 723 -3.52 -18.34 12.86
C ARG A 723 -4.76 -17.95 12.06
N LEU A 724 -5.91 -18.39 12.52
CA LEU A 724 -7.23 -18.03 12.00
C LEU A 724 -7.75 -16.85 12.81
N PHE A 725 -8.32 -15.87 12.14
CA PHE A 725 -9.04 -14.74 12.72
C PHE A 725 -10.49 -14.77 12.20
N VAL A 726 -11.45 -14.65 13.12
CA VAL A 726 -12.89 -14.64 12.82
C VAL A 726 -13.53 -13.45 13.55
N PRO A 727 -14.43 -12.66 12.93
CA PRO A 727 -15.18 -11.61 13.60
C PRO A 727 -15.93 -12.14 14.82
N VAL A 728 -16.01 -11.34 15.88
CA VAL A 728 -16.82 -11.62 17.07
C VAL A 728 -18.18 -10.95 16.89
N PRO A 729 -19.29 -11.70 16.76
CA PRO A 729 -20.61 -11.15 16.44
C PRO A 729 -21.03 -10.00 17.35
N GLY A 730 -21.57 -8.93 16.76
CA GLY A 730 -21.97 -7.71 17.46
C GLY A 730 -20.81 -6.81 17.92
N THR A 731 -19.56 -7.07 17.48
CA THR A 731 -18.40 -6.23 17.82
C THR A 731 -17.42 -6.10 16.66
N ASP A 732 -16.70 -4.99 16.61
CA ASP A 732 -15.71 -4.68 15.57
C ASP A 732 -14.34 -5.34 15.83
N ARG A 733 -14.34 -6.54 16.43
CA ARG A 733 -13.13 -7.25 16.90
C ARG A 733 -13.03 -8.64 16.28
N PHE A 734 -11.80 -9.06 15.97
CA PHE A 734 -11.50 -10.43 15.55
C PHE A 734 -11.01 -11.28 16.71
N ALA A 735 -11.65 -12.42 16.94
CA ALA A 735 -11.11 -13.49 17.77
C ALA A 735 -10.04 -14.25 16.95
N SER A 736 -8.85 -14.44 17.53
CA SER A 736 -7.77 -15.20 16.87
C SER A 736 -7.47 -16.50 17.60
N ARG A 737 -7.25 -17.58 16.83
CA ARG A 737 -6.85 -18.90 17.34
C ARG A 737 -5.82 -19.56 16.43
N THR A 738 -4.94 -20.37 17.00
CA THR A 738 -3.95 -21.15 16.22
C THR A 738 -4.55 -22.50 15.88
N VAL A 739 -4.56 -22.88 14.60
CA VAL A 739 -5.15 -24.12 14.10
C VAL A 739 -4.06 -24.97 13.44
N THR A 740 -4.02 -26.26 13.75
CA THR A 740 -3.15 -27.23 13.06
C THR A 740 -3.89 -27.78 11.85
N VAL A 741 -3.32 -27.63 10.65
CA VAL A 741 -3.94 -27.96 9.36
C VAL A 741 -3.22 -29.11 8.66
N ARG A 742 -3.98 -29.96 7.96
CA ARG A 742 -3.49 -31.07 7.13
C ARG A 742 -4.21 -31.09 5.77
N PRO A 743 -3.52 -31.39 4.65
CA PRO A 743 -4.17 -31.60 3.36
C PRO A 743 -5.23 -32.72 3.46
N GLY A 744 -6.41 -32.49 2.89
CA GLY A 744 -7.54 -33.43 2.94
C GLY A 744 -8.31 -33.47 4.26
N HIS A 745 -7.99 -32.64 5.25
CA HIS A 745 -8.76 -32.47 6.48
C HIS A 745 -9.50 -31.13 6.51
N HIS A 746 -10.68 -31.10 7.14
CA HIS A 746 -11.43 -29.89 7.44
C HIS A 746 -11.06 -29.34 8.84
N ASP A 747 -9.77 -29.14 9.09
CA ASP A 747 -9.25 -28.65 10.38
C ASP A 747 -9.70 -27.21 10.71
N ILE A 748 -10.10 -26.43 9.69
CA ILE A 748 -10.71 -25.11 9.84
C ILE A 748 -12.21 -25.24 9.50
N ASP A 749 -13.04 -25.15 10.53
CA ASP A 749 -14.48 -24.91 10.39
C ASP A 749 -14.80 -23.50 10.90
N VAL A 750 -15.53 -22.74 10.08
CA VAL A 750 -16.04 -21.39 10.33
C VAL A 750 -17.47 -21.34 9.79
N PRO A 751 -18.48 -21.63 10.64
CA PRO A 751 -19.88 -21.48 10.28
C PRO A 751 -20.25 -19.99 10.21
N VAL A 752 -21.14 -19.67 9.28
CA VAL A 752 -21.77 -18.35 9.13
C VAL A 752 -23.28 -18.57 9.08
N GLU A 753 -24.02 -17.93 9.99
CA GLU A 753 -25.49 -17.91 9.94
C GLU A 753 -25.95 -16.76 9.05
N VAL A 754 -26.56 -17.10 7.92
CA VAL A 754 -27.28 -16.13 7.07
C VAL A 754 -28.76 -16.23 7.40
N ARG A 755 -29.37 -15.10 7.76
CA ARG A 755 -30.81 -14.97 8.02
C ARG A 755 -31.49 -14.53 6.75
N GLY A 756 -32.56 -15.21 6.37
CA GLY A 756 -33.42 -14.84 5.24
C GLY A 756 -34.58 -13.95 5.68
N ASN A 757 -34.94 -12.99 4.83
CA ASN A 757 -35.98 -11.97 5.06
C ASN A 757 -36.72 -11.64 3.73
N THR A 758 -37.67 -10.69 3.74
CA THR A 758 -38.48 -10.29 2.55
C THR A 758 -38.53 -8.77 2.37
N ARG A 759 -37.40 -8.11 2.62
CA ARG A 759 -37.20 -6.65 2.56
C ARG A 759 -35.78 -6.39 2.10
N TYR A 760 -35.65 -5.45 1.16
CA TYR A 760 -34.37 -5.06 0.60
C TYR A 760 -33.34 -4.70 1.69
N GLY A 761 -32.20 -5.37 1.61
CA GLY A 761 -30.96 -5.06 2.31
C GLY A 761 -29.80 -4.84 1.32
N TYR A 762 -28.60 -4.60 1.84
CA TYR A 762 -27.36 -4.65 1.06
C TYR A 762 -26.58 -5.94 1.38
N ASP A 763 -25.74 -6.40 0.45
CA ASP A 763 -24.86 -7.56 0.64
C ASP A 763 -24.06 -7.50 1.94
N VAL A 764 -24.16 -8.55 2.77
CA VAL A 764 -23.49 -8.66 4.07
C VAL A 764 -22.29 -9.61 3.98
N PRO A 765 -21.04 -9.09 4.01
CA PRO A 765 -19.82 -9.91 3.99
C PRO A 765 -19.44 -10.41 5.39
N HIS A 766 -19.49 -11.73 5.60
CA HIS A 766 -18.97 -12.40 6.78
C HIS A 766 -17.56 -12.95 6.51
N ASP A 767 -16.57 -12.08 6.68
CA ASP A 767 -15.18 -12.36 6.33
C ASP A 767 -14.44 -13.19 7.39
N ALA A 768 -13.45 -13.96 6.94
CA ALA A 768 -12.47 -14.65 7.78
C ALA A 768 -11.05 -14.42 7.22
N LEU A 769 -10.05 -14.44 8.09
CA LEU A 769 -8.66 -14.16 7.71
C LEU A 769 -7.73 -15.25 8.26
N VAL A 770 -6.65 -15.56 7.53
CA VAL A 770 -5.69 -16.60 7.91
C VAL A 770 -4.25 -16.17 7.64
N LYS A 771 -3.34 -16.48 8.57
CA LYS A 771 -1.91 -16.16 8.47
C LYS A 771 -1.04 -17.38 8.79
N ALA A 772 0.06 -17.55 8.06
CA ALA A 772 1.02 -18.63 8.31
C ALA A 772 1.68 -18.50 9.69
N VAL A 773 1.89 -19.62 10.39
CA VAL A 773 2.65 -19.65 11.67
C VAL A 773 3.84 -20.60 11.58
N ARG A 774 3.65 -21.85 11.15
CA ARG A 774 4.74 -22.84 11.06
C ARG A 774 4.39 -24.01 10.14
N GLY A 775 5.29 -24.38 9.21
CA GLY A 775 5.07 -25.49 8.27
C GLY A 775 4.02 -25.18 7.20
N THR A 776 3.62 -23.92 7.07
CA THR A 776 2.52 -23.47 6.20
C THR A 776 2.94 -22.32 5.30
N VAL A 777 2.36 -22.24 4.12
CA VAL A 777 2.19 -20.98 3.39
C VAL A 777 0.70 -20.66 3.28
N VAL A 778 0.34 -19.38 3.24
CA VAL A 778 -1.04 -18.97 2.92
C VAL A 778 -1.07 -18.40 1.50
N GLY A 779 -2.09 -18.83 0.76
CA GLY A 779 -2.44 -18.37 -0.56
C GLY A 779 -3.34 -17.15 -0.46
N ALA A 780 -4.62 -17.32 -0.80
CA ALA A 780 -5.66 -16.38 -0.41
C ALA A 780 -5.76 -16.30 1.13
N HIS A 781 -5.45 -15.13 1.71
CA HIS A 781 -5.43 -14.89 3.15
C HIS A 781 -6.77 -14.40 3.71
N ARG A 782 -7.65 -13.94 2.82
CA ARG A 782 -9.00 -13.44 3.07
C ARG A 782 -10.00 -14.29 2.27
N GLY A 783 -11.24 -14.30 2.74
CA GLY A 783 -12.37 -15.01 2.17
C GLY A 783 -13.55 -14.90 3.14
N GLY A 784 -14.63 -15.64 2.92
CA GLY A 784 -15.82 -15.53 3.76
C GLY A 784 -17.07 -16.17 3.19
N VAL A 785 -18.21 -15.82 3.77
CA VAL A 785 -19.53 -15.99 3.15
C VAL A 785 -20.12 -14.59 2.96
N THR A 786 -20.52 -14.24 1.74
CA THR A 786 -21.33 -13.03 1.49
C THR A 786 -22.78 -13.47 1.36
N ALA A 787 -23.63 -13.02 2.27
CA ALA A 787 -25.06 -13.02 2.05
C ALA A 787 -25.36 -11.93 1.03
N ARG A 788 -25.91 -12.32 -0.12
CA ARG A 788 -26.37 -11.40 -1.16
C ARG A 788 -27.86 -11.20 -0.97
N ASN A 789 -28.28 -9.94 -0.93
CA ASN A 789 -29.68 -9.59 -0.97
C ASN A 789 -30.33 -10.17 -2.25
N ASP A 790 -31.54 -10.72 -2.12
CA ASP A 790 -32.35 -11.16 -3.26
C ASP A 790 -33.78 -10.57 -3.29
N ASP A 791 -34.10 -9.68 -2.36
CA ASP A 791 -35.28 -8.81 -2.42
C ASP A 791 -35.10 -7.63 -3.39
N PRO A 792 -36.17 -7.14 -4.04
CA PRO A 792 -36.10 -5.99 -4.95
C PRO A 792 -36.03 -4.65 -4.20
N MET A 793 -35.17 -3.73 -4.65
CA MET A 793 -35.09 -2.37 -4.10
C MET A 793 -36.44 -1.63 -4.24
N PRO A 794 -37.00 -1.05 -3.17
CA PRO A 794 -38.19 -0.22 -3.24
C PRO A 794 -38.04 0.99 -4.15
N THR A 795 -39.02 1.21 -5.03
CA THR A 795 -39.02 2.38 -5.92
C THR A 795 -39.40 3.64 -5.15
N MET A 796 -38.62 4.72 -5.32
CA MET A 796 -38.97 6.04 -4.79
C MET A 796 -39.98 6.77 -5.67
N ARG A 797 -40.87 7.54 -5.03
CA ARG A 797 -41.78 8.50 -5.68
C ARG A 797 -41.77 9.80 -4.90
N LEU A 798 -41.75 10.93 -5.60
CA LEU A 798 -41.82 12.27 -5.02
C LEU A 798 -43.17 12.90 -5.39
N THR A 799 -43.85 13.50 -4.40
CA THR A 799 -45.14 14.17 -4.56
C THR A 799 -45.14 15.51 -3.84
N PRO A 800 -45.71 16.59 -4.40
CA PRO A 800 -45.81 17.87 -3.72
C PRO A 800 -46.69 17.80 -2.47
N VAL A 801 -46.32 18.60 -1.46
CA VAL A 801 -47.12 18.87 -0.26
C VAL A 801 -47.45 20.36 -0.16
N ALA A 802 -46.47 21.20 -0.48
CA ALA A 802 -46.60 22.64 -0.67
C ALA A 802 -45.59 23.09 -1.73
N ASP A 803 -45.99 23.11 -3.00
CA ASP A 803 -45.14 23.47 -4.15
C ASP A 803 -45.47 24.84 -4.77
N ASP A 804 -46.44 25.57 -4.22
CA ASP A 804 -46.72 26.98 -4.53
C ASP A 804 -47.02 27.72 -3.21
N VAL A 805 -46.07 28.55 -2.76
CA VAL A 805 -46.03 29.14 -1.41
C VAL A 805 -45.76 30.65 -1.46
N THR A 806 -46.09 31.35 -0.37
CA THR A 806 -45.60 32.71 -0.11
C THR A 806 -44.30 32.68 0.69
N GLU A 807 -43.46 33.70 0.54
CA GLU A 807 -42.28 33.93 1.38
C GLU A 807 -42.53 33.80 2.88
N GLY A 808 -41.53 33.26 3.58
CA GLY A 808 -41.64 32.80 4.97
C GLY A 808 -42.42 31.48 5.13
N SER A 809 -42.67 30.75 4.03
CA SER A 809 -43.27 29.41 4.06
C SER A 809 -42.46 28.44 3.19
N ALA A 810 -42.26 27.22 3.69
CA ALA A 810 -41.32 26.29 3.09
C ALA A 810 -41.92 25.48 1.94
N LEU A 811 -41.25 25.50 0.78
CA LEU A 811 -41.52 24.57 -0.31
C LEU A 811 -41.26 23.15 0.17
N THR A 812 -42.25 22.26 0.06
CA THR A 812 -42.22 20.92 0.67
C THR A 812 -42.73 19.86 -0.28
N TRP A 813 -41.94 18.78 -0.45
CA TRP A 813 -42.33 17.57 -1.16
C TRP A 813 -42.17 16.35 -0.26
N LYS A 814 -43.10 15.41 -0.36
CA LYS A 814 -43.03 14.11 0.29
C LYS A 814 -42.38 13.10 -0.66
N VAL A 815 -41.35 12.42 -0.20
CA VAL A 815 -40.87 11.20 -0.86
C VAL A 815 -41.48 9.98 -0.17
N THR A 816 -41.85 8.99 -0.97
CA THR A 816 -42.52 7.74 -0.56
C THR A 816 -41.91 6.55 -1.28
N LEU A 817 -41.56 5.50 -0.53
CA LEU A 817 -41.12 4.20 -1.04
C LEU A 817 -42.32 3.32 -1.38
N SER A 818 -42.15 2.38 -2.31
CA SER A 818 -43.18 1.36 -2.60
C SER A 818 -43.32 0.28 -1.51
N ALA A 819 -42.31 0.13 -0.65
CA ALA A 819 -42.27 -0.81 0.47
C ALA A 819 -41.18 -0.35 1.48
N PRO A 820 -41.25 -0.74 2.76
CA PRO A 820 -40.14 -0.55 3.69
C PRO A 820 -38.99 -1.49 3.32
N ALA A 821 -37.76 -1.00 3.43
CA ALA A 821 -36.54 -1.79 3.36
C ALA A 821 -35.99 -2.03 4.79
N ASP A 822 -35.21 -3.09 4.98
CA ASP A 822 -34.39 -3.26 6.21
C ASP A 822 -33.01 -2.57 6.04
N ALA A 823 -32.64 -2.26 4.79
CA ALA A 823 -31.82 -1.11 4.47
C ALA A 823 -32.59 0.22 4.54
N GLU A 824 -31.84 1.30 4.49
CA GLU A 824 -32.29 2.69 4.38
C GLU A 824 -31.82 3.20 3.01
N LEU A 825 -32.59 4.07 2.34
CA LEU A 825 -32.51 4.26 0.89
C LEU A 825 -32.27 5.70 0.46
N SER A 826 -31.22 5.87 -0.35
CA SER A 826 -30.63 7.16 -0.71
C SER A 826 -31.10 7.70 -2.05
N GLY A 827 -31.15 9.04 -2.16
CA GLY A 827 -31.19 9.73 -3.44
C GLY A 827 -30.55 11.11 -3.37
N GLU A 828 -30.46 11.77 -4.51
CA GLU A 828 -30.13 13.19 -4.64
C GLU A 828 -31.29 13.92 -5.35
N ILE A 829 -31.48 15.18 -4.99
CA ILE A 829 -32.36 16.11 -5.69
C ILE A 829 -31.44 17.14 -6.35
N LEU A 830 -31.24 16.97 -7.65
CA LEU A 830 -30.44 17.87 -8.47
C LEU A 830 -31.28 19.10 -8.80
N LEU A 831 -30.89 20.25 -8.25
CA LEU A 831 -31.49 21.54 -8.64
C LEU A 831 -30.99 21.91 -10.03
N LYS A 832 -31.89 22.43 -10.87
CA LYS A 832 -31.63 22.70 -12.29
C LYS A 832 -32.04 24.12 -12.64
N PRO A 833 -31.32 24.80 -13.55
CA PRO A 833 -31.74 26.08 -14.09
C PRO A 833 -33.18 26.05 -14.59
N VAL A 834 -33.97 27.05 -14.19
CA VAL A 834 -35.35 27.22 -14.68
C VAL A 834 -35.37 27.54 -16.16
N THR A 835 -36.43 27.13 -16.86
CA THR A 835 -36.58 27.34 -18.31
C THR A 835 -37.26 28.66 -18.67
N GLY A 836 -37.63 29.48 -17.68
CA GLY A 836 -38.25 30.80 -17.86
C GLY A 836 -38.82 31.32 -16.53
N GLY A 837 -38.86 32.64 -16.38
CA GLY A 837 -39.11 33.31 -15.09
C GLY A 837 -37.82 33.46 -14.26
N PRO A 838 -37.90 34.17 -13.11
CA PRO A 838 -36.83 34.22 -12.13
C PRO A 838 -36.68 32.87 -11.40
N GLU A 839 -35.47 32.56 -10.95
CA GLU A 839 -35.13 31.32 -10.24
C GLU A 839 -34.82 31.62 -8.79
N LEU A 840 -35.44 30.82 -7.89
CA LEU A 840 -35.34 30.97 -6.44
C LEU A 840 -33.91 31.33 -6.01
N SER A 841 -33.75 32.52 -5.43
CA SER A 841 -32.45 33.10 -5.08
C SER A 841 -32.00 32.68 -3.66
N THR A 842 -30.68 32.77 -3.40
CA THR A 842 -30.11 32.49 -2.08
C THR A 842 -30.27 33.64 -1.07
N ALA A 843 -30.93 34.75 -1.42
CA ALA A 843 -31.39 35.73 -0.42
C ALA A 843 -32.68 35.27 0.29
N ASP A 844 -33.47 34.46 -0.41
CA ASP A 844 -34.90 34.23 -0.16
C ASP A 844 -35.15 32.86 0.48
N VAL A 845 -34.06 32.16 0.80
CA VAL A 845 -33.98 30.86 1.48
C VAL A 845 -33.30 31.05 2.84
N ASP A 846 -33.75 30.31 3.87
CA ASP A 846 -33.25 30.43 5.24
C ASP A 846 -31.71 30.31 5.32
N PRO A 847 -30.98 31.35 5.79
CA PRO A 847 -29.53 31.32 5.90
C PRO A 847 -28.99 30.17 6.76
N ALA A 848 -29.70 29.74 7.80
CA ALA A 848 -29.28 28.61 8.61
C ALA A 848 -29.50 27.26 7.88
N TRP A 849 -30.45 27.19 6.95
CA TRP A 849 -30.60 26.05 6.05
C TRP A 849 -29.53 26.04 4.96
N LEU A 850 -29.20 27.20 4.36
CA LEU A 850 -28.10 27.34 3.40
C LEU A 850 -26.76 26.90 4.01
N GLU A 851 -26.42 27.44 5.18
CA GLU A 851 -25.23 27.05 5.94
C GLU A 851 -25.24 25.53 6.25
N ALA A 852 -26.38 24.96 6.65
CA ALA A 852 -26.50 23.54 6.98
C ALA A 852 -26.51 22.58 5.78
N GLN A 853 -26.82 23.05 4.57
CA GLN A 853 -26.77 22.24 3.34
C GLN A 853 -25.45 22.39 2.58
N PHE A 854 -24.83 23.58 2.61
CA PHE A 854 -23.71 23.93 1.73
C PHE A 854 -22.43 24.32 2.48
N GLY A 855 -22.47 24.53 3.79
CA GLY A 855 -21.32 24.95 4.61
C GLY A 855 -20.95 26.43 4.49
N GLU A 856 -21.71 27.21 3.72
CA GLU A 856 -21.65 28.67 3.65
C GLU A 856 -23.03 29.25 3.29
N VAL A 857 -23.31 30.49 3.70
CA VAL A 857 -24.35 31.34 3.10
C VAL A 857 -23.79 32.02 1.85
N PRO A 858 -24.29 31.72 0.63
CA PRO A 858 -23.66 32.21 -0.60
C PRO A 858 -23.78 33.73 -0.78
N HIS A 859 -22.63 34.41 -0.85
CA HIS A 859 -22.53 35.86 -1.08
C HIS A 859 -21.60 36.19 -2.26
N PRO A 860 -21.96 37.12 -3.16
CA PRO A 860 -23.29 37.71 -3.32
C PRO A 860 -24.36 36.66 -3.64
N ALA A 861 -25.62 37.03 -3.46
CA ALA A 861 -26.77 36.18 -3.73
C ALA A 861 -26.78 35.70 -5.20
N ARG A 862 -27.27 34.49 -5.42
CA ARG A 862 -27.22 33.78 -6.71
C ARG A 862 -28.41 32.80 -6.82
N PRO A 863 -28.77 32.33 -8.03
CA PRO A 863 -29.81 31.30 -8.19
C PRO A 863 -29.45 30.01 -7.46
N LEU A 864 -30.44 29.36 -6.82
CA LEU A 864 -30.19 28.21 -5.95
C LEU A 864 -29.59 26.99 -6.68
N SER A 865 -29.83 26.81 -7.99
CA SER A 865 -29.16 25.74 -8.77
C SER A 865 -27.68 26.02 -9.09
N GLY A 866 -27.23 27.26 -8.89
CA GLY A 866 -25.88 27.76 -9.14
C GLY A 866 -25.02 27.99 -7.88
N VAL A 867 -25.37 27.36 -6.74
CA VAL A 867 -24.57 27.43 -5.52
C VAL A 867 -23.28 26.61 -5.66
N SER A 868 -23.39 25.38 -6.16
CA SER A 868 -22.25 24.46 -6.31
C SER A 868 -21.71 24.40 -7.74
N GLU A 869 -20.39 24.42 -7.90
CA GLU A 869 -19.75 24.17 -9.20
C GLU A 869 -20.04 22.73 -9.66
N GLY A 870 -20.72 22.57 -10.81
CA GLY A 870 -21.26 21.27 -11.25
C GLY A 870 -22.72 20.99 -10.85
N GLY A 871 -23.43 21.99 -10.31
CA GLY A 871 -24.87 21.99 -10.04
C GLY A 871 -25.22 21.63 -8.60
N THR A 872 -26.06 22.44 -7.96
CA THR A 872 -26.49 22.25 -6.57
C THR A 872 -27.31 20.97 -6.39
N ARG A 873 -27.05 20.24 -5.30
CA ARG A 873 -27.73 19.00 -4.93
C ARG A 873 -28.20 19.05 -3.50
N LEU A 874 -29.39 18.50 -3.23
CA LEU A 874 -29.89 18.24 -1.89
C LEU A 874 -29.93 16.72 -1.68
N TRP A 875 -29.42 16.23 -0.54
CA TRP A 875 -29.44 14.80 -0.25
C TRP A 875 -30.81 14.35 0.29
N LEU A 876 -31.27 13.19 -0.17
CA LEU A 876 -32.52 12.55 0.19
C LEU A 876 -32.22 11.24 0.91
N SER A 877 -32.95 11.00 2.01
CA SER A 877 -32.81 9.83 2.87
C SER A 877 -34.18 9.33 3.33
N VAL A 878 -34.41 8.00 3.34
CA VAL A 878 -35.64 7.38 3.87
C VAL A 878 -35.31 6.22 4.81
N PRO A 879 -35.42 6.42 6.14
CA PRO A 879 -34.97 5.50 7.18
C PRO A 879 -35.30 4.00 7.05
N ALA A 880 -34.42 3.15 7.56
CA ALA A 880 -34.66 1.70 7.59
C ALA A 880 -35.94 1.37 8.36
N GLY A 881 -36.83 0.59 7.74
CA GLY A 881 -38.17 0.29 8.23
C GLY A 881 -39.22 1.39 7.98
N GLU A 882 -38.82 2.61 7.66
CA GLU A 882 -39.73 3.69 7.24
C GLU A 882 -40.12 3.56 5.76
N THR A 883 -41.11 4.35 5.36
CA THR A 883 -41.56 4.42 3.96
C THR A 883 -41.66 5.83 3.41
N THR A 884 -41.49 6.88 4.23
CA THR A 884 -41.68 8.25 3.79
C THR A 884 -40.80 9.26 4.50
N VAL A 885 -40.35 10.29 3.78
CA VAL A 885 -39.68 11.47 4.32
C VAL A 885 -40.25 12.74 3.67
N GLN A 886 -39.96 13.91 4.24
CA GLN A 886 -40.20 15.21 3.60
C GLN A 886 -38.87 15.86 3.21
N VAL A 887 -38.82 16.44 2.02
CA VAL A 887 -37.75 17.32 1.57
C VAL A 887 -38.31 18.74 1.51
N THR A 888 -37.59 19.67 2.13
CA THR A 888 -38.09 21.00 2.44
C THR A 888 -37.05 22.06 2.11
N VAL A 889 -37.43 23.08 1.35
CA VAL A 889 -36.64 24.30 1.09
C VAL A 889 -37.36 25.47 1.79
N PRO A 890 -36.88 25.92 2.97
CA PRO A 890 -37.51 26.99 3.73
C PRO A 890 -37.23 28.35 3.09
N THR A 891 -38.28 29.09 2.72
CA THR A 891 -38.15 30.48 2.28
C THR A 891 -38.19 31.43 3.48
N VAL A 892 -37.54 32.58 3.36
CA VAL A 892 -37.64 33.71 4.31
C VAL A 892 -38.52 34.82 3.73
N ARG A 893 -38.70 35.91 4.48
CA ARG A 893 -39.22 37.19 3.99
C ARG A 893 -38.12 38.22 4.19
N ASP A 894 -37.72 38.93 3.14
CA ASP A 894 -36.71 39.99 3.22
C ASP A 894 -37.36 41.40 3.27
N GLY A 895 -38.55 41.55 2.68
CA GLY A 895 -39.30 42.80 2.58
C GLY A 895 -39.13 43.56 1.26
N VAL A 896 -38.61 42.91 0.21
CA VAL A 896 -38.50 43.44 -1.15
C VAL A 896 -39.65 42.91 -2.01
N ALA A 897 -40.23 43.75 -2.85
CA ALA A 897 -41.38 43.38 -3.70
C ALA A 897 -40.89 42.70 -4.99
N GLU A 898 -40.86 41.36 -4.98
CA GLU A 898 -40.20 40.51 -5.97
C GLU A 898 -41.17 39.82 -6.96
N PRO A 899 -40.75 39.56 -8.22
CA PRO A 899 -41.52 38.77 -9.16
C PRO A 899 -41.49 37.26 -8.81
N ALA A 900 -42.64 36.68 -8.51
CA ALA A 900 -42.83 35.28 -8.09
C ALA A 900 -41.85 34.25 -8.71
N GLU A 901 -40.88 33.82 -7.91
CA GLU A 901 -39.76 32.95 -8.28
C GLU A 901 -40.14 31.48 -8.46
N SER A 902 -39.28 30.72 -9.13
CA SER A 902 -39.45 29.29 -9.38
C SER A 902 -38.22 28.47 -8.99
N LEU A 903 -38.45 27.29 -8.42
CA LEU A 903 -37.44 26.24 -8.28
C LEU A 903 -37.73 25.15 -9.32
N ARG A 904 -36.70 24.62 -9.97
CA ARG A 904 -36.78 23.40 -10.78
C ARG A 904 -35.77 22.39 -10.28
N ALA A 905 -36.19 21.15 -10.16
CA ALA A 905 -35.34 20.07 -9.67
C ALA A 905 -35.66 18.73 -10.34
N ALA A 906 -34.79 17.75 -10.16
CA ALA A 906 -35.03 16.37 -10.54
C ALA A 906 -34.57 15.43 -9.44
N LEU A 907 -35.40 14.42 -9.15
CA LEU A 907 -34.98 13.28 -8.35
C LEU A 907 -33.97 12.44 -9.15
N SER A 908 -32.93 11.97 -8.49
CA SER A 908 -31.99 10.95 -8.97
C SER A 908 -31.80 9.95 -7.83
N THR A 909 -31.92 8.67 -8.15
CA THR A 909 -31.78 7.55 -7.19
C THR A 909 -30.59 6.69 -7.61
N TYR A 910 -30.19 5.72 -6.80
CA TYR A 910 -29.08 4.83 -7.12
C TYR A 910 -29.56 3.39 -7.31
N ASP A 911 -28.90 2.63 -8.21
CA ASP A 911 -29.12 1.18 -8.32
C ASP A 911 -28.25 0.39 -7.33
N ASP A 912 -28.34 -0.95 -7.35
CA ASP A 912 -27.54 -1.84 -6.49
C ASP A 912 -26.01 -1.70 -6.69
N HIS A 913 -25.56 -1.12 -7.81
CA HIS A 913 -24.15 -0.83 -8.12
C HIS A 913 -23.75 0.62 -7.82
N TRP A 914 -24.69 1.42 -7.30
CA TRP A 914 -24.57 2.87 -7.05
C TRP A 914 -24.41 3.74 -8.31
N GLU A 915 -24.88 3.26 -9.46
CA GLU A 915 -25.02 4.09 -10.67
C GLU A 915 -26.30 4.95 -10.59
N PRO A 916 -26.27 6.21 -11.03
CA PRO A 916 -27.41 7.13 -10.90
C PRO A 916 -28.52 6.82 -11.91
N VAL A 917 -29.71 6.58 -11.39
CA VAL A 917 -30.96 6.33 -12.11
C VAL A 917 -31.80 7.62 -12.13
N PRO A 918 -32.00 8.28 -13.29
CA PRO A 918 -32.79 9.51 -13.37
C PRO A 918 -34.27 9.30 -13.03
N GLY A 919 -34.75 10.05 -12.06
CA GLY A 919 -36.16 10.12 -11.65
C GLY A 919 -36.93 11.28 -12.31
N PRO A 920 -38.16 11.56 -11.84
CA PRO A 920 -38.98 12.64 -12.37
C PRO A 920 -38.42 14.04 -12.06
N GLU A 921 -38.64 14.98 -12.97
CA GLU A 921 -38.50 16.41 -12.69
C GLU A 921 -39.72 16.93 -11.92
N PHE A 922 -39.51 17.95 -11.08
CA PHE A 922 -40.55 18.66 -10.37
C PHE A 922 -40.18 20.14 -10.22
N THR A 923 -41.16 20.95 -9.84
CA THR A 923 -41.02 22.40 -9.66
C THR A 923 -41.59 22.83 -8.32
N GLY A 924 -41.13 23.99 -7.84
CA GLY A 924 -41.75 24.77 -6.78
C GLY A 924 -41.90 26.22 -7.20
N ARG A 925 -42.80 26.96 -6.58
CA ARG A 925 -43.04 28.39 -6.82
C ARG A 925 -43.10 29.16 -5.52
N VAL A 926 -42.45 30.32 -5.49
CA VAL A 926 -42.48 31.27 -4.38
C VAL A 926 -43.17 32.55 -4.83
N ARG A 927 -43.77 33.28 -3.89
CA ARG A 927 -44.49 34.54 -4.12
C ARG A 927 -44.18 35.53 -3.00
N ASP A 928 -44.05 36.79 -3.38
CA ASP A 928 -44.00 37.97 -2.51
C ASP A 928 -45.03 37.89 -1.36
N ALA A 929 -44.56 38.14 -0.13
CA ALA A 929 -45.36 38.16 1.08
C ALA A 929 -45.99 39.54 1.37
N ALA A 930 -47.09 39.82 0.64
CA ALA A 930 -47.96 40.99 0.77
C ALA A 930 -48.46 41.34 2.19
#